data_AF-A0A8C7VDX0-F1
#
_entry.id   AF-A0A8C7VDX0-F1
#
_cell.length_a   1.000
_cell.length_b   1.000
_cell.length_c   1.000
_cell.angle_alpha   90.00
_cell.angle_beta   90.00
_cell.angle_gamma   90.00
#
_symmetry.space_group_name_H-M   'P 1'
#
loop_
_entity.id
_entity.type
_entity.pdbx_description
1 polymer ?
#
loop_
_entity_poly.entity_id
_entity_poly.type
_entity_poly.pdbx_seq_one_letter_code
_entity_poly.pdbx_strand_id
1 'polypeptide(L)'
;QGSKYHWQSQNVKQSGVDDMVLLSKISEDAIVENLKKRYMDDYIFTYIGSVLISVNPFKQMPYFTDREIELYQGAAQYENPPHIYALTDNMYRNMMIDQENQCVIISGESGAGKTVAAKYIMGYISKVSGGGDKVQHVKDIILQSNPLLEAFGNAKTVRNNNSSRFGKYFEIQFSRGGEPDGGKISNFLLEKSRVVSQNENERNFHVYYQLIEGANPQQKEALGIMTPDYYYYLNQSGTYKVDGTNDSKDFQETMEAMNVIGIPEAYQAQGLQIITGILHLGNISFIEAGNYGQVESTDLLAFPAYLLGVDPTRLQDKLTSRKMDSKWGGKSESIDVTLNQEQATYTRDALAKALYTRLFDYLVEAINKAIQKPHEEYSIGVLDIYGFEIFQRNGFEQFCINFVNEKLQQIFIELTLKAEQEEYVQEGIKWTPIEYFNNKVVCDLIENKLNPPGIMSVLDDVCATMHAKGEGADGTLLQKLSAAVGTHEHFNSWNSGFVIHHYAGKVSYEINGFCERNRDVLFTDLIELMQSSEHDFIRSLFPENLNTDKKSRPTTASSKIKKQANDLVNTLMKCTPHYIRCIKPNETKRPKDWEESRAKHQVEYLGLRENIRVRRAGYAYRRVFNKFLQRYAILTAETWPCWRGGEQQGVLHLLRSVNMDTDQYQMGRSKVFVKAPESLFLLEEMRERKFDMFARTIQKAWRRYIARRKYEQMREEASDILYNSKERRRNSINRNFVGDYLGLEQRPELRQFLAKRERVDFADSVNKFDRRFNSIKRDLILSPKGIYLIGREKVKKGPEKGQIKEVLKRKLEFESIHSVSLSMRQDDFFIVHEAQYDSLLESNFKTEFLSLLCKRYEEVTKNKLSLSFNDRLEFRVKKEGWGGGGTRVVVFQRGQGDLAEIKPAGKTLTINVGDGLPKTSSECQEQKKSHTEWVFTTYTISLSLISLSHPPPLSRMQRKRSISSQRPPPAPSSRPKAQPRPTGPRCRALYQYAGQDTDELSFDTNDIIDLLNEDASGWWRGRFCGKEGLFPGNYVEKI
;
A
#
# COMPACT_ATOMS: atom_id res chain seq x y z
N GLN A 1 -17.02 8.86 41.42
CA GLN A 1 -17.95 8.45 40.35
C GLN A 1 -17.24 8.73 39.02
N GLY A 2 -16.87 7.68 38.27
CA GLY A 2 -16.04 7.84 37.07
C GLY A 2 -16.84 8.33 35.86
N SER A 3 -16.32 9.31 35.13
CA SER A 3 -16.84 9.74 33.83
C SER A 3 -16.61 8.65 32.79
N LYS A 4 -17.68 8.19 32.12
CA LYS A 4 -17.55 7.35 30.92
C LYS A 4 -16.80 8.13 29.84
N TYR A 5 -15.79 7.50 29.24
CA TYR A 5 -15.03 8.07 28.13
C TYR A 5 -15.89 8.12 26.85
N HIS A 6 -15.68 9.14 26.01
CA HIS A 6 -16.55 9.46 24.88
C HIS A 6 -16.66 8.32 23.85
N TRP A 7 -15.62 7.51 23.65
CA TRP A 7 -15.62 6.39 22.70
C TRP A 7 -16.44 5.18 23.18
N GLN A 8 -16.80 5.09 24.47
CA GLN A 8 -17.73 4.07 24.99
C GLN A 8 -19.21 4.49 24.89
N SER A 9 -19.52 5.59 24.16
CA SER A 9 -20.86 6.19 24.11
C SER A 9 -21.54 6.14 22.75
N GLN A 10 -21.43 5.00 22.06
CA GLN A 10 -22.42 4.57 21.04
C GLN A 10 -22.86 3.12 21.33
N ASN A 11 -24.08 2.77 20.93
CA ASN A 11 -24.79 1.54 21.33
C ASN A 11 -24.23 0.26 20.67
N VAL A 12 -23.00 -0.12 21.00
CA VAL A 12 -22.38 -1.39 20.56
C VAL A 12 -22.58 -2.47 21.62
N LYS A 13 -23.14 -3.61 21.21
CA LYS A 13 -23.32 -4.79 22.09
C LYS A 13 -21.94 -5.35 22.46
N GLN A 14 -21.51 -5.14 23.70
CA GLN A 14 -20.17 -5.55 24.15
C GLN A 14 -20.04 -7.08 24.26
N SER A 15 -19.53 -7.72 23.21
CA SER A 15 -19.29 -9.17 23.17
C SER A 15 -17.86 -9.51 23.56
N GLY A 16 -17.69 -10.07 24.76
CA GLY A 16 -16.39 -10.48 25.27
C GLY A 16 -15.42 -9.31 25.41
N VAL A 17 -14.16 -9.57 25.12
CA VAL A 17 -13.03 -8.61 25.14
C VAL A 17 -12.37 -8.60 23.77
N ASP A 18 -12.18 -7.40 23.20
CA ASP A 18 -11.61 -7.20 21.86
C ASP A 18 -10.09 -7.49 21.77
N ASP A 19 -9.32 -7.22 22.84
CA ASP A 19 -7.92 -7.63 22.99
C ASP A 19 -7.74 -8.52 24.22
N MET A 20 -7.28 -9.75 24.02
CA MET A 20 -7.14 -10.74 25.09
C MET A 20 -6.00 -10.46 26.07
N VAL A 21 -5.12 -9.48 25.80
CA VAL A 21 -4.19 -8.93 26.80
C VAL A 21 -4.96 -8.38 28.02
N LEU A 22 -6.18 -7.90 27.83
CA LEU A 22 -7.06 -7.33 28.86
C LEU A 22 -7.88 -8.38 29.65
N LEU A 23 -7.73 -9.69 29.38
CA LEU A 23 -8.44 -10.74 30.13
C LEU A 23 -8.07 -10.72 31.62
N SER A 24 -9.05 -10.89 32.51
CA SER A 24 -8.82 -10.85 33.96
C SER A 24 -7.98 -12.04 34.46
N LYS A 25 -8.15 -13.23 33.87
CA LYS A 25 -7.39 -14.46 34.13
C LYS A 25 -6.81 -15.00 32.83
N ILE A 26 -5.56 -15.46 32.85
CA ILE A 26 -4.91 -16.09 31.69
C ILE A 26 -4.87 -17.61 31.87
N SER A 27 -5.85 -18.29 31.29
CA SER A 27 -5.95 -19.75 31.15
C SER A 27 -6.46 -20.09 29.75
N GLU A 28 -6.26 -21.31 29.23
CA GLU A 28 -6.87 -21.68 27.94
C GLU A 28 -8.38 -21.55 27.98
N ASP A 29 -9.01 -21.99 29.08
CA ASP A 29 -10.47 -22.01 29.21
C ASP A 29 -11.06 -20.59 29.10
N ALA A 30 -10.40 -19.58 29.69
CA ALA A 30 -10.82 -18.18 29.57
C ALA A 30 -10.64 -17.61 28.14
N ILE A 31 -9.63 -18.08 27.40
CA ILE A 31 -9.40 -17.70 26.00
C ILE A 31 -10.48 -18.34 25.12
N VAL A 32 -10.75 -19.64 25.31
CA VAL A 32 -11.81 -20.40 24.61
C VAL A 32 -13.17 -19.78 24.88
N GLU A 33 -13.51 -19.44 26.14
CA GLU A 33 -14.77 -18.79 26.51
C GLU A 33 -14.94 -17.43 25.83
N ASN A 34 -13.90 -16.59 25.79
CA ASN A 34 -13.95 -15.29 25.13
C ASN A 34 -14.18 -15.44 23.62
N LEU A 35 -13.41 -16.32 22.95
CA LEU A 35 -13.54 -16.58 21.52
C LEU A 35 -14.91 -17.16 21.18
N LYS A 36 -15.43 -18.11 21.98
CA LYS A 36 -16.76 -18.71 21.84
C LYS A 36 -17.86 -17.66 21.94
N LYS A 37 -17.80 -16.79 22.95
CA LYS A 37 -18.78 -15.70 23.16
C LYS A 37 -18.83 -14.75 21.95
N ARG A 38 -17.66 -14.29 21.49
CA ARG A 38 -17.52 -13.41 20.34
C ARG A 38 -18.01 -14.06 19.05
N TYR A 39 -17.63 -15.31 18.80
CA TYR A 39 -18.07 -16.11 17.66
C TYR A 39 -19.61 -16.25 17.60
N MET A 40 -20.27 -16.55 18.73
CA MET A 40 -21.73 -16.69 18.78
C MET A 40 -22.48 -15.37 18.50
N ASP A 41 -21.86 -14.24 18.87
CA ASP A 41 -22.30 -12.87 18.56
C ASP A 41 -21.84 -12.38 17.17
N ASP A 42 -21.31 -13.25 16.32
CA ASP A 42 -20.85 -12.98 14.96
C ASP A 42 -19.61 -12.04 14.85
N TYR A 43 -18.84 -11.88 15.93
CA TYR A 43 -17.52 -11.23 15.93
C TYR A 43 -16.40 -12.26 15.79
N ILE A 44 -15.85 -12.41 14.58
CA ILE A 44 -14.84 -13.46 14.29
C ILE A 44 -13.39 -13.08 14.60
N PHE A 45 -13.11 -11.78 14.79
CA PHE A 45 -11.77 -11.24 14.96
C PHE A 45 -11.53 -10.81 16.41
N THR A 46 -10.33 -11.07 16.94
CA THR A 46 -9.92 -10.69 18.30
C THR A 46 -8.40 -10.42 18.32
N TYR A 47 -7.92 -9.43 19.06
CA TYR A 47 -6.48 -9.14 19.18
C TYR A 47 -5.80 -9.90 20.32
N ILE A 48 -4.49 -10.05 20.18
CA ILE A 48 -3.51 -10.21 21.27
C ILE A 48 -2.42 -9.16 21.00
N GLY A 49 -2.66 -7.91 21.41
CA GLY A 49 -1.84 -6.77 21.00
C GLY A 49 -1.75 -6.63 19.46
N SER A 50 -0.57 -6.91 18.90
CA SER A 50 -0.33 -6.85 17.45
C SER A 50 -0.71 -8.12 16.67
N VAL A 51 -1.06 -9.22 17.35
CA VAL A 51 -1.47 -10.48 16.70
C VAL A 51 -2.98 -10.49 16.50
N LEU A 52 -3.46 -10.90 15.33
CA LEU A 52 -4.89 -11.04 15.05
C LEU A 52 -5.32 -12.51 15.08
N ILE A 53 -6.34 -12.82 15.88
CA ILE A 53 -7.03 -14.10 15.89
C ILE A 53 -8.24 -14.01 14.95
N SER A 54 -8.45 -15.04 14.13
CA SER A 54 -9.54 -15.15 13.17
C SER A 54 -10.25 -16.50 13.32
N VAL A 55 -11.53 -16.51 13.70
CA VAL A 55 -12.33 -17.74 13.83
C VAL A 55 -13.17 -17.95 12.56
N ASN A 56 -13.09 -19.11 11.90
CA ASN A 56 -13.83 -19.33 10.66
C ASN A 56 -15.37 -19.33 10.90
N PRO A 57 -16.14 -18.39 10.31
CA PRO A 57 -17.60 -18.33 10.49
C PRO A 57 -18.37 -19.46 9.80
N PHE A 58 -17.80 -20.14 8.80
CA PHE A 58 -18.50 -21.04 7.86
C PHE A 58 -19.74 -20.41 7.18
N LYS A 59 -19.76 -19.07 7.06
CA LYS A 59 -20.74 -18.29 6.31
C LYS A 59 -20.10 -16.98 5.83
N GLN A 60 -20.73 -16.33 4.85
CA GLN A 60 -20.36 -14.96 4.49
C GLN A 60 -20.76 -13.99 5.60
N MET A 61 -19.87 -13.05 5.94
CA MET A 61 -20.12 -12.02 6.94
C MET A 61 -20.50 -10.69 6.26
N PRO A 62 -21.44 -9.91 6.82
CA PRO A 62 -21.99 -8.73 6.16
C PRO A 62 -21.06 -7.50 6.16
N TYR A 63 -19.89 -7.57 6.82
CA TYR A 63 -18.98 -6.46 7.07
C TYR A 63 -17.66 -6.55 6.28
N PHE A 64 -17.69 -7.21 5.12
CA PHE A 64 -16.59 -7.19 4.14
C PHE A 64 -17.00 -6.37 2.91
N THR A 65 -17.36 -5.10 3.12
CA THR A 65 -17.81 -4.18 2.07
C THR A 65 -16.88 -2.97 1.95
N ASP A 66 -17.05 -2.18 0.87
CA ASP A 66 -16.34 -0.92 0.67
C ASP A 66 -16.49 0.04 1.88
N ARG A 67 -17.62 -0.02 2.60
CA ARG A 67 -17.86 0.77 3.81
C ARG A 67 -16.84 0.45 4.91
N GLU A 68 -16.52 -0.82 5.12
CA GLU A 68 -15.53 -1.19 6.12
C GLU A 68 -14.11 -0.86 5.63
N ILE A 69 -13.84 -0.89 4.33
CA ILE A 69 -12.57 -0.39 3.80
C ILE A 69 -12.41 1.10 4.15
N GLU A 70 -13.41 1.93 3.87
CA GLU A 70 -13.42 3.36 4.24
C GLU A 70 -13.32 3.59 5.76
N LEU A 71 -13.94 2.73 6.58
CA LEU A 71 -13.91 2.83 8.05
C LEU A 71 -12.51 2.57 8.63
N TYR A 72 -11.77 1.61 8.07
CA TYR A 72 -10.44 1.23 8.55
C TYR A 72 -9.29 2.01 7.88
N GLN A 73 -9.55 2.69 6.75
CA GLN A 73 -8.52 3.42 6.01
C GLN A 73 -7.93 4.60 6.79
N GLY A 74 -6.65 4.48 7.17
CA GLY A 74 -5.95 5.50 7.95
C GLY A 74 -6.30 5.55 9.43
N ALA A 75 -7.30 4.78 9.88
CA ALA A 75 -7.76 4.73 11.27
C ALA A 75 -6.69 4.12 12.19
N ALA A 76 -6.65 4.52 13.45
CA ALA A 76 -5.82 3.83 14.44
C ALA A 76 -6.45 2.47 14.84
N GLN A 77 -5.61 1.49 15.19
CA GLN A 77 -6.05 0.11 15.47
C GLN A 77 -7.09 0.00 16.61
N TYR A 78 -7.18 1.00 17.48
CA TYR A 78 -8.07 1.07 18.63
C TYR A 78 -9.35 1.90 18.40
N GLU A 79 -9.47 2.64 17.29
CA GLU A 79 -10.65 3.45 16.98
C GLU A 79 -11.85 2.59 16.55
N ASN A 80 -11.56 1.44 15.97
CA ASN A 80 -12.52 0.50 15.41
C ASN A 80 -12.37 -0.89 16.05
N PRO A 81 -13.41 -1.75 16.02
CA PRO A 81 -13.32 -3.13 16.50
C PRO A 81 -12.24 -3.95 15.77
N PRO A 82 -11.76 -5.08 16.33
CA PRO A 82 -10.75 -5.90 15.69
C PRO A 82 -11.16 -6.36 14.30
N HIS A 83 -10.29 -6.13 13.32
CA HIS A 83 -10.53 -6.52 11.93
C HIS A 83 -9.23 -6.74 11.16
N ILE A 84 -9.31 -7.57 10.11
CA ILE A 84 -8.17 -7.84 9.21
C ILE A 84 -7.75 -6.60 8.41
N TYR A 85 -8.69 -5.70 8.11
CA TYR A 85 -8.41 -4.43 7.43
C TYR A 85 -7.57 -3.49 8.29
N ALA A 86 -7.79 -3.41 9.61
CA ALA A 86 -6.95 -2.62 10.51
C ALA A 86 -5.48 -3.08 10.51
N LEU A 87 -5.24 -4.39 10.51
CA LEU A 87 -3.89 -4.97 10.41
C LEU A 87 -3.28 -4.64 9.03
N THR A 88 -4.05 -4.79 7.96
CA THR A 88 -3.59 -4.52 6.58
C THR A 88 -3.25 -3.03 6.37
N ASP A 89 -4.08 -2.14 6.90
CA ASP A 89 -3.88 -0.69 6.86
C ASP A 89 -2.63 -0.26 7.65
N ASN A 90 -2.42 -0.87 8.82
CA ASN A 90 -1.22 -0.67 9.64
C ASN A 90 0.05 -1.09 8.89
N MET A 91 0.04 -2.28 8.25
CA MET A 91 1.14 -2.73 7.39
C MET A 91 1.42 -1.73 6.25
N TYR A 92 0.40 -1.37 5.49
CA TYR A 92 0.54 -0.46 4.34
C TYR A 92 1.05 0.93 4.77
N ARG A 93 0.55 1.49 5.87
CA ARG A 93 1.05 2.76 6.41
C ARG A 93 2.47 2.66 6.95
N ASN A 94 2.84 1.60 7.66
CA ASN A 94 4.20 1.46 8.19
C ASN A 94 5.22 1.33 7.06
N MET A 95 4.90 0.58 6.00
CA MET A 95 5.71 0.52 4.78
C MET A 95 5.94 1.93 4.20
N MET A 96 4.88 2.73 4.07
CA MET A 96 4.96 4.09 3.52
C MET A 96 5.64 5.12 4.43
N ILE A 97 5.54 4.96 5.76
CA ILE A 97 6.02 5.93 6.76
C ILE A 97 7.46 5.62 7.20
N ASP A 98 7.72 4.38 7.63
CA ASP A 98 9.01 3.96 8.16
C ASP A 98 9.95 3.40 7.05
N GLN A 99 9.45 3.21 5.82
CA GLN A 99 10.22 2.75 4.64
C GLN A 99 10.83 1.34 4.77
N GLU A 100 10.08 0.44 5.41
CA GLU A 100 10.47 -0.94 5.70
C GLU A 100 9.51 -1.95 5.03
N ASN A 101 10.06 -3.02 4.44
CA ASN A 101 9.26 -4.13 3.93
C ASN A 101 8.45 -4.77 5.05
N GLN A 102 7.20 -5.15 4.76
CA GLN A 102 6.31 -5.80 5.73
C GLN A 102 6.01 -7.23 5.28
N CYS A 103 5.74 -8.14 6.19
CA CYS A 103 5.16 -9.43 5.85
C CYS A 103 4.06 -9.84 6.84
N VAL A 104 3.10 -10.63 6.39
CA VAL A 104 2.07 -11.23 7.25
C VAL A 104 2.10 -12.74 7.12
N ILE A 105 2.18 -13.41 8.28
CA ILE A 105 2.25 -14.86 8.39
C ILE A 105 0.90 -15.37 8.89
N ILE A 106 0.19 -16.10 8.02
CA ILE A 106 -1.13 -16.65 8.30
C ILE A 106 -0.99 -18.14 8.63
N SER A 107 -1.48 -18.55 9.80
CA SER A 107 -1.26 -19.91 10.33
C SER A 107 -2.51 -20.46 11.02
N GLY A 108 -2.60 -21.78 11.21
CA GLY A 108 -3.79 -22.47 11.72
C GLY A 108 -4.08 -23.78 10.97
N GLU A 109 -4.97 -24.61 11.50
CA GLU A 109 -5.36 -25.91 10.89
C GLU A 109 -5.91 -25.78 9.45
N SER A 110 -5.96 -26.89 8.70
CA SER A 110 -6.64 -26.90 7.39
C SER A 110 -8.14 -26.64 7.56
N GLY A 111 -8.70 -25.78 6.71
CA GLY A 111 -10.08 -25.31 6.84
C GLY A 111 -10.30 -24.17 7.86
N ALA A 112 -9.26 -23.65 8.52
CA ALA A 112 -9.40 -22.53 9.46
C ALA A 112 -9.61 -21.14 8.81
N GLY A 113 -9.59 -21.03 7.48
CA GLY A 113 -9.87 -19.78 6.75
C GLY A 113 -8.63 -18.96 6.31
N LYS A 114 -7.43 -19.54 6.34
CA LYS A 114 -6.16 -18.85 6.00
C LYS A 114 -6.15 -18.18 4.62
N THR A 115 -6.53 -18.91 3.58
CA THR A 115 -6.61 -18.41 2.20
C THR A 115 -7.66 -17.31 2.01
N VAL A 116 -8.76 -17.36 2.78
CA VAL A 116 -9.78 -16.31 2.79
C VAL A 116 -9.23 -15.04 3.46
N ALA A 117 -8.47 -15.17 4.55
CA ALA A 117 -7.77 -14.06 5.18
C ALA A 117 -6.76 -13.41 4.21
N ALA A 118 -5.95 -14.21 3.50
CA ALA A 118 -5.05 -13.71 2.44
C ALA A 118 -5.81 -12.93 1.36
N LYS A 119 -6.96 -13.45 0.90
CA LYS A 119 -7.82 -12.78 -0.10
C LYS A 119 -8.34 -11.42 0.39
N TYR A 120 -8.71 -11.28 1.66
CA TYR A 120 -9.14 -10.00 2.22
C TYR A 120 -7.99 -8.98 2.32
N ILE A 121 -6.77 -9.41 2.65
CA ILE A 121 -5.57 -8.56 2.67
C ILE A 121 -5.27 -8.04 1.27
N MET A 122 -5.22 -8.94 0.27
CA MET A 122 -5.00 -8.58 -1.14
C MET A 122 -6.09 -7.64 -1.67
N GLY A 123 -7.36 -7.90 -1.34
CA GLY A 123 -8.48 -7.05 -1.74
C GLY A 123 -8.42 -5.64 -1.13
N TYR A 124 -8.06 -5.53 0.15
CA TYR A 124 -7.89 -4.23 0.82
C TYR A 124 -6.75 -3.41 0.21
N ILE A 125 -5.57 -4.02 0.04
CA ILE A 125 -4.41 -3.40 -0.62
C ILE A 125 -4.77 -2.95 -2.04
N SER A 126 -5.45 -3.79 -2.80
CA SER A 126 -5.93 -3.48 -4.16
C SER A 126 -6.83 -2.24 -4.18
N LYS A 127 -7.76 -2.10 -3.23
CA LYS A 127 -8.66 -0.94 -3.15
C LYS A 127 -7.96 0.35 -2.69
N VAL A 128 -7.14 0.28 -1.64
CA VAL A 128 -6.57 1.47 -0.96
C VAL A 128 -5.38 2.08 -1.70
N SER A 129 -4.63 1.29 -2.45
CA SER A 129 -3.38 1.75 -3.10
C SER A 129 -3.54 2.61 -4.36
N GLY A 130 -4.75 2.72 -4.93
CA GLY A 130 -4.99 3.54 -6.14
C GLY A 130 -4.16 3.10 -7.37
N GLY A 131 -3.84 4.03 -8.26
CA GLY A 131 -3.03 3.81 -9.47
C GLY A 131 -3.81 3.77 -10.78
N GLY A 132 -3.09 3.89 -11.91
CA GLY A 132 -3.64 3.83 -13.27
C GLY A 132 -3.66 2.42 -13.88
N ASP A 133 -3.98 2.32 -15.17
CA ASP A 133 -4.27 1.05 -15.87
C ASP A 133 -3.22 -0.05 -15.68
N LYS A 134 -1.92 0.29 -15.67
CA LYS A 134 -0.82 -0.68 -15.41
C LYS A 134 -0.92 -1.29 -14.01
N VAL A 135 -1.21 -0.47 -13.01
CA VAL A 135 -1.37 -0.89 -11.60
C VAL A 135 -2.62 -1.75 -11.44
N GLN A 136 -3.70 -1.41 -12.16
CA GLN A 136 -4.90 -2.24 -12.19
C GLN A 136 -4.62 -3.62 -12.82
N HIS A 137 -3.89 -3.69 -13.93
CA HIS A 137 -3.52 -4.97 -14.55
C HIS A 137 -2.70 -5.88 -13.62
N VAL A 138 -1.72 -5.32 -12.88
CA VAL A 138 -0.94 -6.09 -11.88
C VAL A 138 -1.85 -6.60 -10.75
N LYS A 139 -2.78 -5.77 -10.25
CA LYS A 139 -3.78 -6.20 -9.24
C LYS A 139 -4.67 -7.31 -9.76
N ASP A 140 -5.15 -7.22 -11.00
CA ASP A 140 -6.02 -8.21 -11.61
C ASP A 140 -5.29 -9.54 -11.76
N ILE A 141 -4.03 -9.56 -12.22
CA ILE A 141 -3.21 -10.77 -12.27
C ILE A 141 -3.01 -11.39 -10.87
N ILE A 142 -2.67 -10.58 -9.86
CA ILE A 142 -2.49 -11.08 -8.48
C ILE A 142 -3.79 -11.72 -7.96
N LEU A 143 -4.94 -11.10 -8.20
CA LEU A 143 -6.24 -11.65 -7.78
C LEU A 143 -6.60 -12.93 -8.56
N GLN A 144 -6.46 -12.93 -9.89
CA GLN A 144 -6.80 -14.07 -10.77
C GLN A 144 -5.82 -15.24 -10.69
N SER A 145 -4.60 -15.02 -10.20
CA SER A 145 -3.66 -16.12 -9.90
C SER A 145 -4.18 -17.12 -8.87
N ASN A 146 -5.12 -16.72 -8.00
CA ASN A 146 -5.66 -17.61 -6.96
C ASN A 146 -6.51 -18.75 -7.55
N PRO A 147 -7.58 -18.51 -8.34
CA PRO A 147 -8.31 -19.59 -9.02
C PRO A 147 -7.40 -20.59 -9.75
N LEU A 148 -6.43 -20.11 -10.53
CA LEU A 148 -5.49 -20.96 -11.25
C LEU A 148 -4.63 -21.82 -10.30
N LEU A 149 -4.03 -21.22 -9.28
CA LEU A 149 -3.18 -21.95 -8.34
C LEU A 149 -3.99 -22.86 -7.40
N GLU A 150 -5.26 -22.55 -7.13
CA GLU A 150 -6.16 -23.44 -6.39
C GLU A 150 -6.61 -24.64 -7.24
N ALA A 151 -6.87 -24.46 -8.54
CA ALA A 151 -7.18 -25.56 -9.46
C ALA A 151 -6.06 -26.62 -9.50
N PHE A 152 -4.81 -26.19 -9.65
CA PHE A 152 -3.65 -27.09 -9.75
C PHE A 152 -2.99 -27.44 -8.40
N GLY A 153 -3.25 -26.68 -7.33
CA GLY A 153 -2.57 -26.82 -6.04
C GLY A 153 -3.45 -27.25 -4.86
N ASN A 154 -4.78 -27.22 -5.00
CA ASN A 154 -5.70 -27.62 -3.94
C ASN A 154 -6.44 -28.92 -4.27
N ALA A 155 -6.86 -29.62 -3.21
CA ALA A 155 -7.62 -30.86 -3.29
C ALA A 155 -8.62 -30.99 -2.13
N LYS A 156 -9.61 -31.87 -2.28
CA LYS A 156 -10.51 -32.27 -1.19
C LYS A 156 -9.78 -33.25 -0.28
N THR A 157 -9.61 -32.91 0.99
CA THR A 157 -9.21 -33.82 2.06
C THR A 157 -10.40 -34.18 2.95
N VAL A 158 -10.22 -35.16 3.84
CA VAL A 158 -11.25 -35.50 4.84
C VAL A 158 -11.68 -34.26 5.66
N ARG A 159 -10.75 -33.35 5.96
CA ARG A 159 -10.97 -32.17 6.84
C ARG A 159 -11.40 -30.90 6.11
N ASN A 160 -11.08 -30.75 4.81
CA ASN A 160 -11.31 -29.53 4.07
C ASN A 160 -11.59 -29.81 2.58
N ASN A 161 -12.67 -29.24 2.05
CA ASN A 161 -13.11 -29.47 0.67
C ASN A 161 -12.20 -28.81 -0.37
N ASN A 162 -11.54 -27.71 -0.01
CA ASN A 162 -10.59 -26.95 -0.83
C ASN A 162 -9.32 -26.74 0.00
N SER A 163 -8.49 -27.78 0.12
CA SER A 163 -7.27 -27.77 0.93
C SER A 163 -6.05 -27.53 0.06
N SER A 164 -5.35 -26.42 0.28
CA SER A 164 -4.04 -26.18 -0.32
C SER A 164 -3.08 -27.30 0.04
N ARG A 165 -2.46 -27.90 -0.99
CA ARG A 165 -1.43 -28.95 -0.89
C ARG A 165 -0.05 -28.43 -1.34
N PHE A 166 0.13 -27.12 -1.22
CA PHE A 166 1.38 -26.36 -1.41
C PHE A 166 1.31 -25.12 -0.50
N GLY A 167 2.46 -24.54 -0.19
CA GLY A 167 2.55 -23.21 0.44
C GLY A 167 2.76 -22.14 -0.62
N LYS A 168 2.16 -20.95 -0.41
CA LYS A 168 2.28 -19.79 -1.30
C LYS A 168 2.71 -18.55 -0.54
N TYR A 169 3.75 -17.89 -1.02
CA TYR A 169 4.19 -16.58 -0.55
C TYR A 169 4.03 -15.58 -1.69
N PHE A 170 3.13 -14.62 -1.51
CA PHE A 170 2.94 -13.49 -2.41
C PHE A 170 3.72 -12.30 -1.88
N GLU A 171 4.64 -11.74 -2.66
CA GLU A 171 5.12 -10.37 -2.45
C GLU A 171 4.37 -9.45 -3.41
N ILE A 172 3.66 -8.46 -2.87
CA ILE A 172 3.16 -7.32 -3.62
C ILE A 172 4.25 -6.26 -3.57
N GLN A 173 4.75 -5.82 -4.73
CA GLN A 173 5.83 -4.84 -4.82
C GLN A 173 5.26 -3.47 -5.17
N PHE A 174 5.73 -2.44 -4.46
CA PHE A 174 5.23 -1.09 -4.54
C PHE A 174 6.28 -0.13 -5.07
N SER A 175 5.82 0.93 -5.71
CA SER A 175 6.61 2.14 -5.94
C SER A 175 6.70 2.99 -4.68
N ARG A 176 7.64 3.95 -4.63
CA ARG A 176 7.69 4.97 -3.55
C ARG A 176 6.41 5.79 -3.36
N GLY A 177 5.49 5.77 -4.34
CA GLY A 177 4.17 6.42 -4.24
C GLY A 177 3.13 5.60 -3.48
N GLY A 178 3.39 4.32 -3.21
CA GLY A 178 2.42 3.38 -2.62
C GLY A 178 1.57 2.61 -3.63
N GLU A 179 1.83 2.79 -4.93
CA GLU A 179 1.13 2.05 -5.99
C GLU A 179 1.78 0.67 -6.21
N PRO A 180 1.03 -0.45 -6.24
CA PRO A 180 1.56 -1.78 -6.50
C PRO A 180 1.80 -1.98 -8.00
N ASP A 181 3.06 -1.83 -8.41
CA ASP A 181 3.50 -1.83 -9.80
C ASP A 181 4.29 -3.10 -10.19
N GLY A 182 4.30 -4.10 -9.32
CA GLY A 182 4.73 -5.48 -9.60
C GLY A 182 4.47 -6.45 -8.45
N GLY A 183 5.03 -7.64 -8.55
CA GLY A 183 4.95 -8.65 -7.49
C GLY A 183 5.81 -9.88 -7.76
N LYS A 184 5.69 -10.87 -6.88
CA LYS A 184 6.38 -12.16 -6.98
C LYS A 184 5.61 -13.23 -6.21
N ILE A 185 5.48 -14.42 -6.78
CA ILE A 185 4.91 -15.60 -6.13
C ILE A 185 6.03 -16.64 -5.96
N SER A 186 6.23 -17.09 -4.73
CA SER A 186 7.05 -18.27 -4.44
C SER A 186 6.13 -19.41 -4.01
N ASN A 187 6.15 -20.51 -4.76
CA ASN A 187 5.50 -21.77 -4.40
C ASN A 187 6.47 -22.65 -3.60
N PHE A 188 5.93 -23.41 -2.65
CA PHE A 188 6.68 -24.33 -1.83
C PHE A 188 5.92 -25.65 -1.69
N LEU A 189 6.62 -26.77 -1.82
CA LEU A 189 6.17 -28.06 -1.27
C LEU A 189 4.81 -28.55 -1.78
N LEU A 190 4.67 -28.62 -3.10
CA LEU A 190 3.56 -29.29 -3.76
C LEU A 190 3.54 -30.80 -3.40
N GLU A 191 2.40 -31.29 -2.92
CA GLU A 191 2.14 -32.71 -2.60
C GLU A 191 1.98 -33.56 -3.87
N LYS A 192 3.04 -33.67 -4.68
CA LYS A 192 3.04 -34.38 -5.97
C LYS A 192 2.59 -35.85 -5.87
N SER A 193 2.73 -36.51 -4.72
CA SER A 193 2.25 -37.89 -4.54
C SER A 193 0.74 -38.01 -4.72
N ARG A 194 -0.03 -36.95 -4.42
CA ARG A 194 -1.48 -36.88 -4.66
C ARG A 194 -1.87 -37.13 -6.13
N VAL A 195 -0.98 -36.81 -7.07
CA VAL A 195 -1.20 -37.02 -8.52
C VAL A 195 -1.53 -38.48 -8.82
N VAL A 196 -0.88 -39.43 -8.15
CA VAL A 196 -0.98 -40.87 -8.46
C VAL A 196 -1.72 -41.69 -7.40
N SER A 197 -1.83 -41.18 -6.17
CA SER A 197 -2.47 -41.88 -5.07
C SER A 197 -3.14 -40.92 -4.08
N GLN A 198 -4.32 -41.27 -3.59
CA GLN A 198 -5.08 -40.48 -2.62
C GLN A 198 -5.60 -41.36 -1.49
N ASN A 199 -5.80 -40.77 -0.31
CA ASN A 199 -6.47 -41.45 0.80
C ASN A 199 -7.97 -41.64 0.51
N GLU A 200 -8.59 -42.60 1.20
CA GLU A 200 -10.04 -42.80 1.17
C GLU A 200 -10.81 -41.49 1.46
N ASN A 201 -11.91 -41.26 0.73
CA ASN A 201 -12.76 -40.07 0.83
C ASN A 201 -12.13 -38.73 0.38
N GLU A 202 -10.88 -38.71 -0.08
CA GLU A 202 -10.20 -37.53 -0.65
C GLU A 202 -10.34 -37.42 -2.17
N ARG A 203 -10.02 -36.26 -2.76
CA ARG A 203 -9.85 -36.09 -4.22
C ARG A 203 -8.38 -35.96 -4.59
N ASN A 204 -8.09 -36.19 -5.87
CA ASN A 204 -6.90 -35.65 -6.53
C ASN A 204 -7.05 -34.10 -6.65
N PHE A 205 -6.11 -33.43 -7.32
CA PHE A 205 -6.18 -31.98 -7.56
C PHE A 205 -7.44 -31.57 -8.33
N HIS A 206 -7.96 -30.37 -8.05
CA HIS A 206 -9.24 -29.91 -8.60
C HIS A 206 -9.27 -29.83 -10.13
N VAL A 207 -8.15 -29.47 -10.77
CA VAL A 207 -8.03 -29.34 -12.23
C VAL A 207 -8.51 -30.58 -13.01
N TYR A 208 -8.32 -31.79 -12.48
CA TYR A 208 -8.78 -33.02 -13.14
C TYR A 208 -10.32 -33.10 -13.21
N TYR A 209 -10.99 -32.80 -12.11
CA TYR A 209 -12.46 -32.85 -12.03
C TYR A 209 -13.08 -31.66 -12.77
N GLN A 210 -12.45 -30.48 -12.67
CA GLN A 210 -12.80 -29.28 -13.43
C GLN A 210 -12.71 -29.51 -14.93
N LEU A 211 -11.64 -30.15 -15.43
CA LEU A 211 -11.50 -30.48 -16.84
C LEU A 211 -12.59 -31.46 -17.31
N ILE A 212 -12.85 -32.53 -16.54
CA ILE A 212 -13.85 -33.54 -16.93
C ILE A 212 -15.28 -32.97 -16.96
N GLU A 213 -15.66 -32.12 -16.01
CA GLU A 213 -17.01 -31.50 -15.95
C GLU A 213 -17.13 -30.22 -16.79
N GLY A 214 -16.03 -29.50 -17.05
CA GLY A 214 -15.99 -28.19 -17.71
C GLY A 214 -15.62 -28.19 -19.19
N ALA A 215 -14.92 -29.22 -19.69
CA ALA A 215 -14.55 -29.29 -21.10
C ALA A 215 -15.76 -29.36 -22.04
N ASN A 216 -15.68 -28.65 -23.17
CA ASN A 216 -16.69 -28.71 -24.22
C ASN A 216 -16.63 -30.05 -25.00
N PRO A 217 -17.66 -30.44 -25.76
CA PRO A 217 -17.69 -31.74 -26.45
C PRO A 217 -16.50 -31.97 -27.39
N GLN A 218 -16.05 -30.94 -28.11
CA GLN A 218 -14.91 -31.02 -29.02
C GLN A 218 -13.59 -31.25 -28.28
N GLN A 219 -13.39 -30.58 -27.14
CA GLN A 219 -12.25 -30.82 -26.24
C GLN A 219 -12.30 -32.23 -25.67
N LYS A 220 -13.48 -32.73 -25.28
CA LYS A 220 -13.63 -34.09 -24.74
C LYS A 220 -13.27 -35.16 -25.76
N GLU A 221 -13.69 -34.99 -27.01
CA GLU A 221 -13.32 -35.88 -28.11
C GLU A 221 -11.80 -35.81 -28.41
N ALA A 222 -11.25 -34.60 -28.59
CA ALA A 222 -9.85 -34.40 -28.94
C ALA A 222 -8.85 -34.85 -27.85
N LEU A 223 -9.24 -34.76 -26.57
CA LEU A 223 -8.41 -35.16 -25.43
C LEU A 223 -8.69 -36.61 -24.96
N GLY A 224 -9.71 -37.27 -25.53
CA GLY A 224 -10.15 -38.59 -25.06
C GLY A 224 -10.63 -38.59 -23.61
N ILE A 225 -11.41 -37.58 -23.21
CA ILE A 225 -11.90 -37.42 -21.84
C ILE A 225 -13.09 -38.36 -21.59
N MET A 226 -12.89 -39.27 -20.64
CA MET A 226 -13.90 -40.21 -20.13
C MET A 226 -14.46 -39.75 -18.77
N THR A 227 -15.34 -40.54 -18.17
CA THR A 227 -15.85 -40.29 -16.82
C THR A 227 -14.76 -40.53 -15.75
N PRO A 228 -14.82 -39.90 -14.57
CA PRO A 228 -13.75 -39.97 -13.57
C PRO A 228 -13.41 -41.39 -13.09
N ASP A 229 -14.37 -42.32 -13.10
CA ASP A 229 -14.21 -43.72 -12.70
C ASP A 229 -13.35 -44.54 -13.67
N TYR A 230 -13.23 -44.12 -14.94
CA TYR A 230 -12.34 -44.74 -15.93
C TYR A 230 -10.85 -44.53 -15.61
N TYR A 231 -10.50 -43.47 -14.86
CA TYR A 231 -9.11 -43.10 -14.60
C TYR A 231 -8.61 -43.64 -13.26
N TYR A 232 -7.58 -44.49 -13.30
CA TYR A 232 -6.96 -45.08 -12.12
C TYR A 232 -6.48 -44.03 -11.10
N TYR A 233 -5.99 -42.87 -11.55
CA TYR A 233 -5.55 -41.78 -10.67
C TYR A 233 -6.70 -40.95 -10.05
N LEU A 234 -7.97 -41.26 -10.35
CA LEU A 234 -9.15 -40.58 -9.80
C LEU A 234 -10.11 -41.54 -9.08
N ASN A 235 -10.11 -42.83 -9.41
CA ASN A 235 -11.07 -43.81 -8.89
C ASN A 235 -10.68 -44.48 -7.55
N GLN A 236 -9.39 -44.46 -7.19
CA GLN A 236 -8.85 -45.09 -5.96
C GLN A 236 -9.57 -44.71 -4.66
N SER A 237 -9.99 -43.45 -4.51
CA SER A 237 -10.63 -42.95 -3.29
C SER A 237 -12.16 -43.09 -3.27
N GLY A 238 -12.76 -43.57 -4.37
CA GLY A 238 -14.21 -43.61 -4.59
C GLY A 238 -14.90 -42.23 -4.59
N THR A 239 -14.16 -41.13 -4.62
CA THR A 239 -14.69 -39.78 -4.39
C THR A 239 -14.49 -38.87 -5.60
N TYR A 240 -15.60 -38.50 -6.25
CA TYR A 240 -15.59 -37.66 -7.45
C TYR A 240 -16.16 -36.26 -7.20
N LYS A 241 -17.26 -36.16 -6.44
CA LYS A 241 -17.99 -34.91 -6.19
C LYS A 241 -17.71 -34.31 -4.81
N VAL A 242 -17.96 -33.01 -4.68
CA VAL A 242 -17.78 -32.22 -3.46
C VAL A 242 -19.00 -31.34 -3.25
N ASP A 243 -19.60 -31.42 -2.07
CA ASP A 243 -20.78 -30.61 -1.71
C ASP A 243 -20.44 -29.11 -1.74
N GLY A 244 -21.24 -28.35 -2.48
CA GLY A 244 -21.09 -26.89 -2.62
C GLY A 244 -20.07 -26.42 -3.67
N THR A 245 -19.39 -27.34 -4.36
CA THR A 245 -18.44 -27.03 -5.45
C THR A 245 -19.12 -27.22 -6.81
N ASN A 246 -18.77 -26.38 -7.79
CA ASN A 246 -19.22 -26.51 -9.18
C ASN A 246 -18.00 -26.56 -10.09
N ASP A 247 -17.40 -27.76 -10.21
CA ASP A 247 -16.15 -27.97 -10.95
C ASP A 247 -16.23 -27.47 -12.41
N SER A 248 -17.41 -27.46 -13.05
CA SER A 248 -17.63 -26.92 -14.40
C SER A 248 -17.52 -25.39 -14.48
N LYS A 249 -18.04 -24.67 -13.46
CA LYS A 249 -17.86 -23.21 -13.33
C LYS A 249 -16.43 -22.86 -12.96
N ASP A 250 -15.85 -23.62 -12.04
CA ASP A 250 -14.48 -23.38 -11.55
C ASP A 250 -13.44 -23.63 -12.66
N PHE A 251 -13.74 -24.51 -13.63
CA PHE A 251 -12.97 -24.65 -14.87
C PHE A 251 -12.98 -23.37 -15.73
N GLN A 252 -14.15 -22.73 -15.89
CA GLN A 252 -14.26 -21.47 -16.64
C GLN A 252 -13.45 -20.35 -15.98
N GLU A 253 -13.51 -20.23 -14.65
CA GLU A 253 -12.69 -19.27 -13.89
C GLU A 253 -11.19 -19.58 -14.03
N THR A 254 -10.81 -20.86 -14.09
CA THR A 254 -9.41 -21.28 -14.30
C THR A 254 -8.90 -20.90 -15.69
N MET A 255 -9.71 -21.09 -16.73
CA MET A 255 -9.36 -20.70 -18.11
C MET A 255 -9.34 -19.17 -18.28
N GLU A 256 -10.29 -18.45 -17.66
CA GLU A 256 -10.29 -16.98 -17.61
C GLU A 256 -9.02 -16.44 -16.91
N ALA A 257 -8.61 -17.05 -15.80
CA ALA A 257 -7.36 -16.70 -15.12
C ALA A 257 -6.13 -16.88 -16.03
N MET A 258 -6.02 -18.00 -16.76
CA MET A 258 -4.92 -18.21 -17.72
C MET A 258 -4.87 -17.11 -18.81
N ASN A 259 -6.04 -16.66 -19.29
CA ASN A 259 -6.14 -15.55 -20.24
C ASN A 259 -5.69 -14.21 -19.64
N VAL A 260 -6.12 -13.88 -18.42
CA VAL A 260 -5.73 -12.62 -17.74
C VAL A 260 -4.23 -12.57 -17.42
N ILE A 261 -3.62 -13.71 -17.10
CA ILE A 261 -2.16 -13.85 -16.90
C ILE A 261 -1.39 -13.70 -18.23
N GLY A 262 -2.04 -13.89 -19.38
CA GLY A 262 -1.41 -13.82 -20.69
C GLY A 262 -0.72 -15.12 -21.13
N ILE A 263 -1.18 -16.28 -20.62
CA ILE A 263 -0.70 -17.58 -21.11
C ILE A 263 -1.26 -17.80 -22.53
N PRO A 264 -0.42 -18.07 -23.56
CA PRO A 264 -0.91 -18.26 -24.93
C PRO A 264 -1.89 -19.44 -25.05
N GLU A 265 -2.97 -19.29 -25.83
CA GLU A 265 -3.99 -20.35 -26.01
C GLU A 265 -3.40 -21.72 -26.40
N ALA A 266 -2.35 -21.74 -27.22
CA ALA A 266 -1.63 -22.97 -27.59
C ALA A 266 -1.00 -23.67 -26.37
N TYR A 267 -0.43 -22.90 -25.44
CA TYR A 267 0.17 -23.44 -24.20
C TYR A 267 -0.92 -23.81 -23.17
N GLN A 268 -2.06 -23.11 -23.15
CA GLN A 268 -3.23 -23.53 -22.37
C GLN A 268 -3.71 -24.91 -22.85
N ALA A 269 -3.90 -25.08 -24.17
CA ALA A 269 -4.30 -26.35 -24.78
C ALA A 269 -3.28 -27.47 -24.48
N GLN A 270 -1.98 -27.20 -24.61
CA GLN A 270 -0.93 -28.16 -24.27
C GLN A 270 -0.87 -28.47 -22.76
N GLY A 271 -1.19 -27.51 -21.89
CA GLY A 271 -1.41 -27.76 -20.47
C GLY A 271 -2.54 -28.76 -20.20
N LEU A 272 -3.69 -28.61 -20.89
CA LEU A 272 -4.80 -29.56 -20.80
C LEU A 272 -4.45 -30.94 -21.40
N GLN A 273 -3.65 -30.98 -22.48
CA GLN A 273 -3.11 -32.23 -23.03
C GLN A 273 -2.20 -32.95 -22.02
N ILE A 274 -1.30 -32.24 -21.33
CA ILE A 274 -0.45 -32.83 -20.28
C ILE A 274 -1.30 -33.39 -19.14
N ILE A 275 -2.28 -32.62 -18.64
CA ILE A 275 -3.19 -33.07 -17.57
C ILE A 275 -3.98 -34.32 -17.98
N THR A 276 -4.50 -34.38 -19.21
CA THR A 276 -5.24 -35.55 -19.69
C THR A 276 -4.30 -36.73 -20.00
N GLY A 277 -3.10 -36.46 -20.50
CA GLY A 277 -2.04 -37.44 -20.72
C GLY A 277 -1.58 -38.10 -19.42
N ILE A 278 -1.51 -37.36 -18.31
CA ILE A 278 -1.26 -37.91 -16.97
C ILE A 278 -2.39 -38.86 -16.52
N LEU A 279 -3.66 -38.52 -16.79
CA LEU A 279 -4.79 -39.39 -16.47
C LEU A 279 -4.74 -40.71 -17.27
N HIS A 280 -4.46 -40.66 -18.57
CA HIS A 280 -4.31 -41.86 -19.40
C HIS A 280 -3.04 -42.65 -19.07
N LEU A 281 -1.92 -42.00 -18.74
CA LEU A 281 -0.71 -42.66 -18.23
C LEU A 281 -1.04 -43.55 -17.03
N GLY A 282 -1.88 -43.08 -16.09
CA GLY A 282 -2.26 -43.83 -14.91
C GLY A 282 -3.01 -45.14 -15.18
N ASN A 283 -3.66 -45.26 -16.34
CA ASN A 283 -4.37 -46.46 -16.76
C ASN A 283 -3.43 -47.55 -17.32
N ILE A 284 -2.16 -47.24 -17.60
CA ILE A 284 -1.18 -48.25 -18.03
C ILE A 284 -0.91 -49.20 -16.87
N SER A 285 -1.35 -50.45 -17.02
CA SER A 285 -1.08 -51.57 -16.13
C SER A 285 0.09 -52.43 -16.64
N PHE A 286 0.77 -53.08 -15.70
CA PHE A 286 1.88 -53.99 -15.98
C PHE A 286 1.57 -55.39 -15.42
N ILE A 287 1.97 -56.42 -16.15
CA ILE A 287 1.92 -57.83 -15.76
C ILE A 287 3.35 -58.39 -15.62
N GLU A 288 3.50 -59.46 -14.85
CA GLU A 288 4.79 -60.13 -14.69
C GLU A 288 4.99 -61.21 -15.77
N ALA A 289 6.07 -61.08 -16.54
CA ALA A 289 6.50 -62.01 -17.57
C ALA A 289 7.96 -62.41 -17.31
N GLY A 290 8.17 -63.56 -16.64
CA GLY A 290 9.50 -64.11 -16.38
C GLY A 290 10.38 -63.22 -15.49
N ASN A 291 9.83 -62.72 -14.38
CA ASN A 291 10.42 -61.73 -13.44
C ASN A 291 10.56 -60.29 -13.99
N TYR A 292 10.12 -60.02 -15.21
CA TYR A 292 10.12 -58.68 -15.81
C TYR A 292 8.71 -58.11 -15.94
N GLY A 293 8.58 -56.79 -15.86
CA GLY A 293 7.31 -56.09 -16.08
C GLY A 293 7.06 -55.86 -17.56
N GLN A 294 5.93 -56.35 -18.06
CA GLN A 294 5.44 -56.10 -19.41
C GLN A 294 4.13 -55.29 -19.34
N VAL A 295 3.90 -54.38 -20.28
CA VAL A 295 2.62 -53.65 -20.37
C VAL A 295 1.49 -54.64 -20.70
N GLU A 296 0.38 -54.58 -19.95
CA GLU A 296 -0.75 -55.52 -20.10
C GLU A 296 -1.50 -55.34 -21.43
N SER A 297 -1.75 -54.10 -21.83
CA SER A 297 -2.37 -53.74 -23.10
C SER A 297 -1.62 -52.59 -23.76
N THR A 298 -1.12 -52.84 -24.98
CA THR A 298 -0.43 -51.83 -25.80
C THR A 298 -1.36 -50.71 -26.26
N ASP A 299 -2.67 -50.95 -26.31
CA ASP A 299 -3.65 -49.95 -26.75
C ASP A 299 -3.74 -48.78 -25.76
N LEU A 300 -3.49 -49.05 -24.47
CA LEU A 300 -3.46 -48.04 -23.40
C LEU A 300 -2.26 -47.08 -23.51
N LEU A 301 -1.26 -47.39 -24.34
CA LEU A 301 -0.14 -46.50 -24.65
C LEU A 301 -0.49 -45.44 -25.68
N ALA A 302 -1.50 -45.67 -26.53
CA ALA A 302 -1.77 -44.83 -27.71
C ALA A 302 -2.21 -43.40 -27.32
N PHE A 303 -3.18 -43.25 -26.41
CA PHE A 303 -3.63 -41.94 -25.92
C PHE A 303 -2.54 -41.13 -25.19
N PRO A 304 -1.80 -41.67 -24.20
CA PRO A 304 -0.76 -40.90 -23.53
C PRO A 304 0.42 -40.59 -24.46
N ALA A 305 0.77 -41.48 -25.40
CA ALA A 305 1.77 -41.20 -26.43
C ALA A 305 1.33 -40.03 -27.34
N TYR A 306 0.10 -40.06 -27.85
CA TYR A 306 -0.48 -39.00 -28.68
C TYR A 306 -0.53 -37.64 -27.96
N LEU A 307 -1.05 -37.60 -26.73
CA LEU A 307 -1.23 -36.36 -25.96
C LEU A 307 0.10 -35.74 -25.48
N LEU A 308 1.14 -36.56 -25.29
CA LEU A 308 2.48 -36.10 -24.94
C LEU A 308 3.38 -35.91 -26.18
N GLY A 309 2.89 -36.19 -27.38
CA GLY A 309 3.63 -36.09 -28.64
C GLY A 309 4.88 -36.99 -28.68
N VAL A 310 4.84 -38.19 -28.09
CA VAL A 310 5.97 -39.13 -28.05
C VAL A 310 5.64 -40.43 -28.77
N ASP A 311 6.67 -41.14 -29.25
CA ASP A 311 6.51 -42.46 -29.86
C ASP A 311 6.03 -43.51 -28.82
N PRO A 312 4.96 -44.29 -29.12
CA PRO A 312 4.39 -45.24 -28.16
C PRO A 312 5.32 -46.41 -27.83
N THR A 313 6.13 -46.86 -28.80
CA THR A 313 7.17 -47.88 -28.58
C THR A 313 8.24 -47.38 -27.62
N ARG A 314 8.75 -46.15 -27.81
CA ARG A 314 9.67 -45.52 -26.86
C ARG A 314 9.06 -45.32 -25.48
N LEU A 315 7.78 -44.94 -25.40
CA LEU A 315 7.06 -44.83 -24.13
C LEU A 315 7.03 -46.18 -23.41
N GLN A 316 6.69 -47.27 -24.10
CA GLN A 316 6.75 -48.63 -23.56
C GLN A 316 8.16 -48.98 -23.06
N ASP A 317 9.17 -48.88 -23.94
CA ASP A 317 10.55 -49.24 -23.64
C ASP A 317 11.07 -48.52 -22.39
N LYS A 318 10.83 -47.20 -22.28
CA LYS A 318 11.30 -46.40 -21.14
C LYS A 318 10.46 -46.56 -19.86
N LEU A 319 9.27 -47.16 -19.93
CA LEU A 319 8.50 -47.56 -18.76
C LEU A 319 8.92 -48.95 -18.24
N THR A 320 9.34 -49.86 -19.12
CA THR A 320 9.74 -51.24 -18.77
C THR A 320 11.24 -51.50 -18.70
N SER A 321 12.10 -50.54 -19.06
CA SER A 321 13.56 -50.65 -19.00
C SER A 321 14.25 -49.35 -18.59
N ARG A 322 15.52 -49.45 -18.18
CA ARG A 322 16.35 -48.32 -17.73
C ARG A 322 17.80 -48.48 -18.16
N LYS A 323 18.45 -47.40 -18.59
CA LYS A 323 19.90 -47.39 -18.81
C LYS A 323 20.65 -47.26 -17.49
N MET A 324 21.53 -48.22 -17.23
CA MET A 324 22.47 -48.18 -16.10
C MET A 324 23.91 -48.08 -16.60
N ASP A 325 24.57 -46.97 -16.26
CA ASP A 325 26.00 -46.80 -16.46
C ASP A 325 26.78 -47.56 -15.38
N SER A 326 27.29 -48.74 -15.72
CA SER A 326 28.12 -49.54 -14.82
C SER A 326 29.59 -49.13 -14.96
N LYS A 327 30.21 -48.77 -13.84
CA LYS A 327 31.65 -48.45 -13.76
C LYS A 327 32.42 -49.61 -13.13
N TRP A 328 32.86 -50.54 -13.96
CA TRP A 328 33.73 -51.64 -13.55
C TRP A 328 35.11 -51.49 -14.21
N GLY A 329 36.18 -51.59 -13.41
CA GLY A 329 37.56 -51.58 -13.94
C GLY A 329 38.00 -50.28 -14.65
N GLY A 330 37.36 -49.14 -14.38
CA GLY A 330 37.73 -47.84 -14.96
C GLY A 330 37.16 -47.56 -16.36
N LYS A 331 36.43 -48.50 -16.96
CA LYS A 331 35.55 -48.24 -18.11
C LYS A 331 34.13 -47.97 -17.62
N SER A 332 33.37 -47.19 -18.39
CA SER A 332 31.95 -46.97 -18.18
C SER A 332 31.21 -47.67 -19.32
N GLU A 333 30.41 -48.66 -19.00
CA GLU A 333 29.56 -49.39 -19.97
C GLU A 333 28.10 -49.13 -19.60
N SER A 334 27.28 -48.73 -20.58
CA SER A 334 25.85 -48.47 -20.39
C SER A 334 25.06 -49.70 -20.79
N ILE A 335 24.24 -50.22 -19.88
CA ILE A 335 23.47 -51.46 -20.05
C ILE A 335 21.99 -51.13 -19.88
N ASP A 336 21.15 -51.52 -20.83
CA ASP A 336 19.69 -51.48 -20.70
C ASP A 336 19.24 -52.63 -19.79
N VAL A 337 18.65 -52.29 -18.64
CA VAL A 337 18.15 -53.22 -17.62
C VAL A 337 16.63 -53.22 -17.64
N THR A 338 16.03 -54.38 -17.90
CA THR A 338 14.58 -54.57 -17.80
C THR A 338 14.11 -54.51 -16.35
N LEU A 339 13.02 -53.78 -16.12
CA LEU A 339 12.41 -53.55 -14.81
C LEU A 339 11.42 -54.67 -14.47
N ASN A 340 11.15 -54.88 -13.18
CA ASN A 340 10.02 -55.73 -12.75
C ASN A 340 8.68 -54.95 -12.74
N GLN A 341 7.56 -55.63 -12.47
CA GLN A 341 6.21 -55.05 -12.48
C GLN A 341 6.09 -53.82 -11.57
N GLU A 342 6.59 -53.90 -10.33
CA GLU A 342 6.57 -52.78 -9.39
C GLU A 342 7.42 -51.62 -9.88
N GLN A 343 8.65 -51.87 -10.33
CA GLN A 343 9.58 -50.86 -10.84
C GLN A 343 9.03 -50.14 -12.07
N ALA A 344 8.33 -50.83 -12.96
CA ALA A 344 7.63 -50.22 -14.10
C ALA A 344 6.47 -49.32 -13.63
N THR A 345 5.70 -49.77 -12.64
CA THR A 345 4.64 -48.98 -11.99
C THR A 345 5.18 -47.71 -11.34
N TYR A 346 6.27 -47.81 -10.56
CA TYR A 346 6.96 -46.65 -9.98
C TYR A 346 7.52 -45.69 -11.06
N THR A 347 7.96 -46.22 -12.21
CA THR A 347 8.51 -45.44 -13.33
C THR A 347 7.41 -44.63 -14.04
N ARG A 348 6.24 -45.24 -14.29
CA ARG A 348 5.00 -44.58 -14.74
C ARG A 348 4.59 -43.45 -13.79
N ASP A 349 4.52 -43.76 -12.50
CA ASP A 349 4.12 -42.80 -11.47
C ASP A 349 5.13 -41.65 -11.30
N ALA A 350 6.43 -41.90 -11.47
CA ALA A 350 7.45 -40.87 -11.45
C ALA A 350 7.32 -39.90 -12.63
N LEU A 351 7.01 -40.40 -13.83
CA LEU A 351 6.74 -39.58 -15.02
C LEU A 351 5.50 -38.69 -14.79
N ALA A 352 4.39 -39.27 -14.31
CA ALA A 352 3.16 -38.55 -14.00
C ALA A 352 3.39 -37.41 -12.98
N LYS A 353 4.07 -37.70 -11.86
CA LYS A 353 4.44 -36.71 -10.83
C LYS A 353 5.32 -35.58 -11.40
N ALA A 354 6.28 -35.92 -12.27
CA ALA A 354 7.21 -34.96 -12.84
C ALA A 354 6.54 -34.02 -13.86
N LEU A 355 5.70 -34.55 -14.76
CA LEU A 355 4.90 -33.76 -15.70
C LEU A 355 4.01 -32.75 -14.95
N TYR A 356 3.28 -33.21 -13.94
CA TYR A 356 2.41 -32.35 -13.14
C TYR A 356 3.18 -31.25 -12.41
N THR A 357 4.29 -31.60 -11.76
CA THR A 357 5.10 -30.65 -10.99
C THR A 357 5.72 -29.57 -11.90
N ARG A 358 6.29 -29.97 -13.05
CA ARG A 358 6.88 -29.02 -14.01
C ARG A 358 5.83 -28.10 -14.64
N LEU A 359 4.64 -28.63 -14.93
CA LEU A 359 3.52 -27.79 -15.40
C LEU A 359 3.10 -26.78 -14.32
N PHE A 360 3.01 -27.18 -13.05
CA PHE A 360 2.70 -26.27 -11.94
C PHE A 360 3.76 -25.19 -11.76
N ASP A 361 5.05 -25.56 -11.80
CA ASP A 361 6.17 -24.60 -11.71
C ASP A 361 6.16 -23.62 -12.90
N TYR A 362 5.84 -24.08 -14.11
CA TYR A 362 5.63 -23.21 -15.27
C TYR A 362 4.48 -22.21 -15.07
N LEU A 363 3.34 -22.63 -14.51
CA LEU A 363 2.22 -21.72 -14.23
C LEU A 363 2.64 -20.61 -13.25
N VAL A 364 3.43 -20.96 -12.22
CA VAL A 364 4.00 -19.98 -11.28
C VAL A 364 5.02 -19.07 -11.96
N GLU A 365 5.86 -19.57 -12.87
CA GLU A 365 6.77 -18.75 -13.67
C GLU A 365 6.02 -17.79 -14.61
N ALA A 366 4.95 -18.25 -15.26
CA ALA A 366 4.12 -17.44 -16.14
C ALA A 366 3.45 -16.28 -15.40
N ILE A 367 2.89 -16.53 -14.20
CA ILE A 367 2.36 -15.47 -13.33
C ILE A 367 3.47 -14.48 -12.94
N ASN A 368 4.62 -14.98 -12.47
CA ASN A 368 5.76 -14.15 -12.08
C ASN A 368 6.24 -13.23 -13.22
N LYS A 369 6.29 -13.75 -14.45
CA LYS A 369 6.66 -12.98 -15.64
C LYS A 369 5.66 -11.88 -15.96
N ALA A 370 4.36 -12.11 -15.72
CA ALA A 370 3.30 -11.13 -15.96
C ALA A 370 3.31 -9.97 -14.94
N ILE A 371 3.76 -10.20 -13.70
CA ILE A 371 3.85 -9.19 -12.62
C ILE A 371 5.28 -8.67 -12.35
N GLN A 372 6.26 -9.01 -13.21
CA GLN A 372 7.67 -8.72 -12.95
C GLN A 372 7.98 -7.21 -12.91
N LYS A 373 8.64 -6.76 -11.84
CA LYS A 373 9.23 -5.41 -11.72
C LYS A 373 10.74 -5.47 -11.98
N PRO A 374 11.36 -4.48 -12.65
CA PRO A 374 12.80 -4.46 -12.89
C PRO A 374 13.66 -4.15 -11.64
N HIS A 375 13.08 -3.45 -10.66
CA HIS A 375 13.75 -3.08 -9.41
C HIS A 375 12.79 -3.21 -8.23
N GLU A 376 13.21 -3.92 -7.19
CA GLU A 376 12.46 -4.03 -5.93
C GLU A 376 12.71 -2.76 -5.09
N GLU A 377 11.64 -2.11 -4.62
CA GLU A 377 11.74 -0.95 -3.71
C GLU A 377 11.17 -1.30 -2.33
N TYR A 378 9.84 -1.41 -2.24
CA TYR A 378 9.13 -1.84 -1.04
C TYR A 378 8.23 -3.03 -1.35
N SER A 379 8.07 -3.97 -0.43
CA SER A 379 7.13 -5.09 -0.57
C SER A 379 6.28 -5.35 0.67
N ILE A 380 5.06 -5.87 0.41
CA ILE A 380 4.21 -6.52 1.40
C ILE A 380 4.14 -8.01 1.04
N GLY A 381 4.76 -8.84 1.88
CA GLY A 381 4.67 -10.29 1.82
C GLY A 381 3.40 -10.83 2.48
N VAL A 382 2.71 -11.77 1.86
CA VAL A 382 1.57 -12.51 2.40
C VAL A 382 1.87 -14.00 2.30
N LEU A 383 2.10 -14.64 3.45
CA LEU A 383 2.39 -16.08 3.54
C LEU A 383 1.13 -16.86 3.91
N ASP A 384 0.62 -17.63 2.94
CA ASP A 384 -0.46 -18.61 3.14
C ASP A 384 0.11 -20.02 2.92
N ILE A 385 0.26 -20.75 4.02
CA ILE A 385 0.81 -22.11 4.07
C ILE A 385 -0.28 -23.12 4.37
N TYR A 386 -0.06 -24.40 4.06
CA TYR A 386 -0.85 -25.47 4.66
C TYR A 386 -0.71 -25.45 6.20
N GLY A 387 -1.73 -25.96 6.91
CA GLY A 387 -1.67 -26.06 8.37
C GLY A 387 -0.77 -27.20 8.85
N PHE A 388 -0.58 -27.30 10.16
CA PHE A 388 -0.04 -28.51 10.79
C PHE A 388 -0.98 -29.70 10.55
N GLU A 389 -0.45 -30.89 10.26
CA GLU A 389 -1.22 -32.08 9.92
C GLU A 389 -0.96 -33.25 10.86
N ILE A 390 -2.04 -33.83 11.40
CA ILE A 390 -2.03 -35.05 12.20
C ILE A 390 -3.16 -35.93 11.69
N PHE A 391 -2.84 -36.94 10.90
CA PHE A 391 -3.75 -37.95 10.37
C PHE A 391 -3.58 -39.29 11.11
N GLN A 392 -4.45 -40.26 10.81
CA GLN A 392 -4.33 -41.62 11.36
C GLN A 392 -3.06 -42.33 10.87
N ARG A 393 -2.66 -42.06 9.62
CA ARG A 393 -1.37 -42.46 9.04
C ARG A 393 -0.67 -41.20 8.53
N ASN A 394 0.58 -40.97 8.92
CA ASN A 394 1.37 -39.81 8.50
C ASN A 394 2.60 -40.30 7.73
N GLY A 395 2.76 -39.86 6.49
CA GLY A 395 3.89 -40.20 5.64
C GLY A 395 5.03 -39.18 5.68
N PHE A 396 5.94 -39.29 4.71
CA PHE A 396 7.02 -38.35 4.49
C PHE A 396 6.49 -36.93 4.19
N GLU A 397 5.36 -36.83 3.49
CA GLU A 397 4.68 -35.59 3.15
C GLU A 397 4.25 -34.82 4.41
N GLN A 398 3.56 -35.49 5.34
CA GLN A 398 3.18 -34.89 6.63
C GLN A 398 4.41 -34.52 7.47
N PHE A 399 5.47 -35.33 7.44
CA PHE A 399 6.73 -35.02 8.12
C PHE A 399 7.36 -33.71 7.59
N CYS A 400 7.39 -33.52 6.27
CA CYS A 400 7.88 -32.28 5.65
C CYS A 400 6.96 -31.08 5.93
N ILE A 401 5.65 -31.27 5.89
CA ILE A 401 4.64 -30.26 6.23
C ILE A 401 4.81 -29.77 7.68
N ASN A 402 4.97 -30.70 8.62
CA ASN A 402 5.11 -30.40 10.04
C ASN A 402 6.48 -29.79 10.35
N PHE A 403 7.55 -30.20 9.66
CA PHE A 403 8.87 -29.54 9.76
C PHE A 403 8.82 -28.05 9.39
N VAL A 404 8.15 -27.68 8.29
CA VAL A 404 8.03 -26.25 7.91
C VAL A 404 7.19 -25.47 8.91
N ASN A 405 6.12 -26.06 9.44
CA ASN A 405 5.34 -25.44 10.51
C ASN A 405 6.17 -25.25 11.80
N GLU A 406 7.01 -26.22 12.17
CA GLU A 406 7.95 -26.13 13.31
C GLU A 406 8.95 -24.98 13.12
N LYS A 407 9.54 -24.86 11.91
CA LYS A 407 10.47 -23.78 11.55
C LYS A 407 9.82 -22.40 11.61
N LEU A 408 8.59 -22.25 11.11
CA LEU A 408 7.88 -20.97 11.16
C LEU A 408 7.44 -20.60 12.59
N GLN A 409 7.09 -21.59 13.43
CA GLN A 409 6.84 -21.37 14.84
C GLN A 409 8.13 -20.98 15.59
N GLN A 410 9.29 -21.58 15.27
CA GLN A 410 10.59 -21.14 15.78
C GLN A 410 10.85 -19.65 15.49
N ILE A 411 10.65 -19.19 14.24
CA ILE A 411 10.81 -17.77 13.87
C ILE A 411 9.88 -16.87 14.69
N PHE A 412 8.60 -17.25 14.82
CA PHE A 412 7.63 -16.49 15.62
C PHE A 412 8.08 -16.32 17.07
N ILE A 413 8.55 -17.40 17.69
CA ILE A 413 9.07 -17.42 19.06
C ILE A 413 10.35 -16.58 19.16
N GLU A 414 11.27 -16.69 18.21
CA GLU A 414 12.53 -15.93 18.19
C GLU A 414 12.31 -14.42 18.00
N LEU A 415 11.47 -14.02 17.03
CA LEU A 415 11.18 -12.62 16.74
C LEU A 415 10.22 -11.95 17.73
N THR A 416 9.31 -12.70 18.36
CA THR A 416 8.30 -12.14 19.28
C THR A 416 8.75 -12.19 20.74
N LEU A 417 9.40 -13.28 21.15
CA LEU A 417 9.75 -13.52 22.56
C LEU A 417 11.22 -13.18 22.80
N LYS A 418 12.14 -13.91 22.17
CA LYS A 418 13.57 -13.79 22.45
C LYS A 418 14.08 -12.37 22.16
N ALA A 419 13.75 -11.80 21.00
CA ALA A 419 14.14 -10.44 20.65
C ALA A 419 13.59 -9.37 21.62
N GLU A 420 12.36 -9.56 22.15
CA GLU A 420 11.76 -8.63 23.11
C GLU A 420 12.41 -8.72 24.50
N GLN A 421 12.75 -9.94 24.94
CA GLN A 421 13.49 -10.19 26.18
C GLN A 421 14.94 -9.64 26.09
N GLU A 422 15.63 -9.88 24.97
CA GLU A 422 16.97 -9.35 24.70
C GLU A 422 16.97 -7.81 24.65
N GLU A 423 15.97 -7.20 24.02
CA GLU A 423 15.82 -5.73 23.99
C GLU A 423 15.64 -5.15 25.40
N TYR A 424 14.83 -5.77 26.26
CA TYR A 424 14.67 -5.33 27.65
C TYR A 424 15.97 -5.46 28.46
N VAL A 425 16.77 -6.51 28.22
CA VAL A 425 18.10 -6.66 28.85
C VAL A 425 19.08 -5.60 28.36
N GLN A 426 19.16 -5.36 27.04
CA GLN A 426 20.03 -4.34 26.44
C GLN A 426 19.71 -2.93 26.94
N GLU A 427 18.41 -2.62 27.08
CA GLU A 427 17.91 -1.31 27.53
C GLU A 427 17.85 -1.16 29.06
N GLY A 428 18.17 -2.20 29.84
CA GLY A 428 18.18 -2.14 31.31
C GLY A 428 16.78 -2.01 31.94
N ILE A 429 15.76 -2.51 31.25
CA ILE A 429 14.36 -2.48 31.68
C ILE A 429 14.14 -3.48 32.82
N LYS A 430 13.23 -3.14 33.76
CA LYS A 430 12.84 -4.05 34.84
C LYS A 430 11.68 -4.89 34.33
N TRP A 431 11.95 -6.18 34.10
CA TRP A 431 10.98 -7.14 33.57
C TRP A 431 11.24 -8.52 34.20
N THR A 432 10.29 -9.45 34.05
CA THR A 432 10.38 -10.81 34.59
C THR A 432 10.55 -11.81 33.45
N PRO A 433 11.62 -12.63 33.44
CA PRO A 433 11.80 -13.74 32.50
C PRO A 433 10.55 -14.60 32.36
N ILE A 434 10.12 -14.79 31.12
CA ILE A 434 9.02 -15.70 30.78
C ILE A 434 9.62 -16.91 30.07
N GLU A 435 9.48 -18.05 30.71
CA GLU A 435 9.81 -19.35 30.13
C GLU A 435 8.89 -19.64 28.93
N TYR A 436 9.50 -20.13 27.86
CA TYR A 436 8.82 -20.54 26.64
C TYR A 436 9.47 -21.80 26.09
N PHE A 437 8.72 -22.62 25.36
CA PHE A 437 9.26 -23.80 24.71
C PHE A 437 10.13 -23.41 23.51
N ASN A 438 11.37 -23.90 23.46
CA ASN A 438 12.30 -23.58 22.36
C ASN A 438 12.19 -24.61 21.22
N ASN A 439 11.37 -24.29 20.22
CA ASN A 439 11.18 -25.09 19.00
C ASN A 439 12.47 -25.46 18.26
N LYS A 440 13.56 -24.70 18.46
CA LYS A 440 14.86 -24.99 17.83
C LYS A 440 15.35 -26.42 18.11
N VAL A 441 15.05 -26.99 19.28
CA VAL A 441 15.45 -28.36 19.63
C VAL A 441 14.79 -29.39 18.69
N VAL A 442 13.51 -29.19 18.33
CA VAL A 442 12.79 -30.05 17.38
C VAL A 442 13.23 -29.79 15.93
N CYS A 443 13.49 -28.52 15.57
CA CYS A 443 14.07 -28.19 14.26
C CYS A 443 15.44 -28.88 14.07
N ASP A 444 16.34 -28.76 15.04
CA ASP A 444 17.69 -29.32 14.99
C ASP A 444 17.64 -30.87 14.95
N LEU A 445 16.75 -31.51 15.72
CA LEU A 445 16.49 -32.97 15.62
C LEU A 445 16.15 -33.40 14.18
N ILE A 446 15.38 -32.60 13.45
CA ILE A 446 14.98 -32.93 12.08
C ILE A 446 16.08 -32.61 11.07
N GLU A 447 16.73 -31.44 11.19
CA GLU A 447 17.53 -30.87 10.11
C GLU A 447 19.06 -30.83 10.34
N ASN A 448 19.57 -31.12 11.54
CA ASN A 448 20.99 -30.94 11.85
C ASN A 448 21.89 -31.75 10.91
N LYS A 449 22.94 -31.11 10.38
CA LYS A 449 23.95 -31.74 9.50
C LYS A 449 25.19 -32.23 10.25
N LEU A 450 25.40 -31.75 11.47
CA LEU A 450 26.57 -32.05 12.30
C LEU A 450 26.20 -33.13 13.32
N ASN A 451 27.17 -33.65 14.08
CA ASN A 451 26.89 -34.64 15.12
C ASN A 451 26.14 -34.02 16.31
N PRO A 452 25.04 -34.64 16.82
CA PRO A 452 24.36 -35.81 16.27
C PRO A 452 23.51 -35.45 15.03
N PRO A 453 23.57 -36.26 13.94
CA PRO A 453 22.91 -35.95 12.69
C PRO A 453 21.38 -36.04 12.83
N GLY A 454 20.67 -35.07 12.24
CA GLY A 454 19.22 -35.02 12.26
C GLY A 454 18.58 -36.02 11.29
N ILE A 455 17.27 -36.23 11.47
CA ILE A 455 16.46 -37.23 10.75
C ILE A 455 16.64 -37.12 9.23
N MET A 456 16.63 -35.91 8.67
CA MET A 456 16.81 -35.69 7.22
C MET A 456 18.21 -36.08 6.71
N SER A 457 19.26 -35.90 7.52
CA SER A 457 20.62 -36.29 7.14
C SER A 457 20.84 -37.80 7.22
N VAL A 458 20.23 -38.49 8.19
CA VAL A 458 20.20 -39.96 8.23
C VAL A 458 19.41 -40.53 7.04
N LEU A 459 18.28 -39.91 6.70
CA LEU A 459 17.45 -40.28 5.55
C LEU A 459 18.20 -40.11 4.22
N ASP A 460 18.88 -38.98 4.01
CA ASP A 460 19.71 -38.74 2.81
C ASP A 460 20.87 -39.76 2.70
N ASP A 461 21.52 -40.12 3.81
CA ASP A 461 22.59 -41.14 3.84
C ASP A 461 22.07 -42.54 3.49
N VAL A 462 20.93 -42.97 4.04
CA VAL A 462 20.32 -44.27 3.69
C VAL A 462 19.90 -44.30 2.22
N CYS A 463 19.31 -43.20 1.72
CA CYS A 463 18.93 -43.09 0.31
C CYS A 463 20.12 -43.21 -0.64
N ALA A 464 21.29 -42.67 -0.25
CA ALA A 464 22.54 -42.67 -1.01
C ALA A 464 23.39 -43.95 -0.85
N THR A 465 23.18 -44.74 0.21
CA THR A 465 23.93 -45.99 0.43
C THR A 465 23.19 -47.21 -0.09
N MET A 466 21.86 -47.23 -0.04
CA MET A 466 21.01 -48.38 -0.44
C MET A 466 20.52 -48.30 -1.89
N HIS A 467 21.32 -47.79 -2.83
CA HIS A 467 20.91 -47.59 -4.23
C HIS A 467 20.50 -48.87 -4.99
N ALA A 468 20.97 -50.05 -4.56
CA ALA A 468 20.86 -51.32 -5.30
C ALA A 468 19.96 -52.39 -4.64
N LYS A 469 19.30 -52.09 -3.51
CA LYS A 469 18.35 -53.01 -2.85
C LYS A 469 17.11 -52.24 -2.41
N GLY A 470 15.97 -52.54 -3.03
CA GLY A 470 14.68 -51.94 -2.69
C GLY A 470 14.14 -52.43 -1.35
N GLU A 471 14.23 -53.74 -1.13
CA GLU A 471 13.77 -54.39 0.10
C GLU A 471 14.65 -53.99 1.31
N GLY A 472 14.00 -53.54 2.37
CA GLY A 472 14.64 -53.24 3.66
C GLY A 472 15.28 -51.86 3.82
N ALA A 473 15.20 -50.96 2.83
CA ALA A 473 15.75 -49.61 2.95
C ALA A 473 15.11 -48.80 4.09
N ASP A 474 13.77 -48.80 4.18
CA ASP A 474 13.02 -48.12 5.26
C ASP A 474 13.25 -48.77 6.64
N GLY A 475 13.41 -50.10 6.69
CA GLY A 475 13.80 -50.80 7.93
C GLY A 475 15.22 -50.43 8.39
N THR A 476 16.15 -50.28 7.45
CA THR A 476 17.52 -49.79 7.71
C THR A 476 17.51 -48.35 8.20
N LEU A 477 16.64 -47.51 7.64
CA LEU A 477 16.41 -46.14 8.09
C LEU A 477 15.94 -46.11 9.56
N LEU A 478 14.92 -46.88 9.92
CA LEU A 478 14.41 -46.96 11.28
C LEU A 478 15.48 -47.40 12.30
N GLN A 479 16.33 -48.36 11.93
CA GLN A 479 17.47 -48.80 12.73
C GLN A 479 18.50 -47.68 12.91
N LYS A 480 18.92 -47.01 11.81
CA LYS A 480 19.88 -45.89 11.88
C LYS A 480 19.32 -44.69 12.66
N LEU A 481 18.04 -44.37 12.52
CA LEU A 481 17.39 -43.31 13.30
C LEU A 481 17.39 -43.65 14.80
N SER A 482 17.04 -44.88 15.16
CA SER A 482 17.09 -45.33 16.56
C SER A 482 18.51 -45.27 17.14
N ALA A 483 19.55 -45.54 16.33
CA ALA A 483 20.95 -45.40 16.75
C ALA A 483 21.45 -43.96 16.82
N ALA A 484 20.99 -43.07 15.92
CA ALA A 484 21.49 -41.69 15.81
C ALA A 484 20.77 -40.69 16.72
N VAL A 485 19.44 -40.83 16.87
CA VAL A 485 18.58 -39.88 17.60
C VAL A 485 17.67 -40.54 18.64
N GLY A 486 17.78 -41.86 18.87
CA GLY A 486 16.91 -42.62 19.78
C GLY A 486 16.94 -42.20 21.25
N THR A 487 17.95 -41.45 21.70
CA THR A 487 18.06 -40.91 23.07
C THR A 487 17.50 -39.49 23.21
N HIS A 488 16.99 -38.87 22.15
CA HIS A 488 16.52 -37.50 22.15
C HIS A 488 15.09 -37.39 22.71
N GLU A 489 14.85 -36.49 23.68
CA GLU A 489 13.57 -36.34 24.40
C GLU A 489 12.33 -36.19 23.48
N HIS A 490 12.51 -35.54 22.34
CA HIS A 490 11.45 -35.32 21.35
C HIS A 490 11.29 -36.44 20.31
N PHE A 491 11.99 -37.57 20.45
CA PHE A 491 11.95 -38.69 19.50
C PHE A 491 11.65 -40.01 20.22
N ASN A 492 10.79 -40.85 19.64
CA ASN A 492 10.60 -42.25 20.03
C ASN A 492 10.48 -43.12 18.77
N SER A 493 10.96 -44.35 18.78
CA SER A 493 10.75 -45.32 17.69
C SER A 493 9.89 -46.50 18.13
N TRP A 494 9.20 -47.11 17.16
CA TRP A 494 8.45 -48.37 17.31
C TRP A 494 8.68 -49.25 16.07
N ASN A 495 8.09 -50.44 16.01
CA ASN A 495 8.41 -51.42 14.95
C ASN A 495 8.07 -50.98 13.51
N SER A 496 7.14 -50.02 13.31
CA SER A 496 6.64 -49.60 11.98
C SER A 496 6.94 -48.14 11.62
N GLY A 497 7.79 -47.44 12.38
CA GLY A 497 7.85 -45.97 12.31
C GLY A 497 8.47 -45.27 13.52
N PHE A 498 8.22 -43.97 13.61
CA PHE A 498 8.73 -43.13 14.70
C PHE A 498 7.74 -42.03 15.09
N VAL A 499 7.90 -41.49 16.29
CA VAL A 499 7.08 -40.42 16.85
C VAL A 499 7.95 -39.22 17.14
N ILE A 500 7.52 -38.03 16.69
CA ILE A 500 8.13 -36.76 17.07
C ILE A 500 7.19 -35.99 18.00
N HIS A 501 7.74 -35.44 19.08
CA HIS A 501 7.05 -34.50 19.96
C HIS A 501 7.19 -33.07 19.41
N HIS A 502 6.30 -32.71 18.49
CA HIS A 502 6.19 -31.37 17.91
C HIS A 502 5.52 -30.38 18.86
N TYR A 503 5.60 -29.08 18.54
CA TYR A 503 4.90 -28.02 19.30
C TYR A 503 3.37 -28.20 19.35
N ALA A 504 2.80 -28.84 18.33
CA ALA A 504 1.36 -29.14 18.24
C ALA A 504 0.97 -30.55 18.71
N GLY A 505 1.87 -31.24 19.41
CA GLY A 505 1.63 -32.55 20.00
C GLY A 505 2.47 -33.66 19.39
N LYS A 506 2.14 -34.90 19.78
CA LYS A 506 2.87 -36.10 19.34
C LYS A 506 2.34 -36.55 17.99
N VAL A 507 3.22 -36.70 16.99
CA VAL A 507 2.86 -37.19 15.65
C VAL A 507 3.61 -38.48 15.35
N SER A 508 2.89 -39.54 15.02
CA SER A 508 3.41 -40.85 14.62
C SER A 508 3.50 -40.95 13.10
N TYR A 509 4.71 -41.17 12.58
CA TYR A 509 5.02 -41.32 11.16
C TYR A 509 5.30 -42.79 10.82
N GLU A 510 4.66 -43.31 9.77
CA GLU A 510 4.89 -44.66 9.26
C GLU A 510 6.12 -44.67 8.34
N ILE A 511 7.07 -45.59 8.56
CA ILE A 511 8.36 -45.56 7.84
C ILE A 511 8.26 -45.97 6.37
N ASN A 512 7.21 -46.70 5.99
CA ASN A 512 7.10 -47.32 4.66
C ASN A 512 7.04 -46.26 3.54
N GLY A 513 7.96 -46.37 2.60
CA GLY A 513 8.13 -45.46 1.47
C GLY A 513 8.81 -44.12 1.83
N PHE A 514 9.46 -43.98 2.99
CA PHE A 514 10.23 -42.77 3.30
C PHE A 514 11.44 -42.62 2.38
N CYS A 515 12.24 -43.68 2.21
CA CYS A 515 13.42 -43.66 1.36
C CYS A 515 13.08 -43.48 -0.13
N GLU A 516 11.98 -44.06 -0.60
CA GLU A 516 11.52 -43.89 -1.99
C GLU A 516 11.11 -42.44 -2.26
N ARG A 517 10.18 -41.90 -1.46
CA ARG A 517 9.71 -40.51 -1.59
C ARG A 517 10.84 -39.49 -1.46
N ASN A 518 11.84 -39.77 -0.62
CA ASN A 518 12.98 -38.87 -0.46
C ASN A 518 13.95 -38.87 -1.65
N ARG A 519 14.14 -40.01 -2.33
CA ARG A 519 15.07 -40.10 -3.47
C ARG A 519 14.71 -39.10 -4.57
N ASP A 520 13.43 -38.95 -4.88
CA ASP A 520 12.92 -37.94 -5.83
C ASP A 520 13.65 -37.92 -7.18
N VAL A 521 14.07 -39.10 -7.65
CA VAL A 521 14.83 -39.27 -8.89
C VAL A 521 13.87 -39.53 -10.03
N LEU A 522 13.68 -38.53 -10.90
CA LEU A 522 13.28 -38.79 -12.27
C LEU A 522 14.49 -39.36 -13.02
N PHE A 523 14.35 -40.55 -13.60
CA PHE A 523 15.42 -41.19 -14.36
C PHE A 523 15.70 -40.41 -15.66
N THR A 524 16.96 -40.37 -16.08
CA THR A 524 17.34 -39.64 -17.30
C THR A 524 16.67 -40.17 -18.56
N ASP A 525 16.37 -41.47 -18.59
CA ASP A 525 15.54 -42.12 -19.61
C ASP A 525 14.17 -41.44 -19.84
N LEU A 526 13.53 -40.98 -18.76
CA LEU A 526 12.23 -40.27 -18.83
C LEU A 526 12.39 -38.81 -19.23
N ILE A 527 13.53 -38.19 -18.92
CA ILE A 527 13.90 -36.86 -19.41
C ILE A 527 14.14 -36.92 -20.93
N GLU A 528 14.92 -37.89 -21.41
CA GLU A 528 15.15 -38.14 -22.84
C GLU A 528 13.83 -38.36 -23.60
N LEU A 529 12.90 -39.14 -23.03
CA LEU A 529 11.60 -39.41 -23.62
C LEU A 529 10.80 -38.11 -23.83
N MET A 530 10.69 -37.27 -22.79
CA MET A 530 9.96 -36.00 -22.87
C MET A 530 10.68 -34.96 -23.74
N GLN A 531 12.01 -34.95 -23.76
CA GLN A 531 12.80 -34.15 -24.70
C GLN A 531 12.63 -34.58 -26.17
N SER A 532 12.19 -35.82 -26.42
CA SER A 532 11.85 -36.30 -27.76
C SER A 532 10.42 -35.97 -28.22
N SER A 533 9.64 -35.25 -27.39
CA SER A 533 8.27 -34.84 -27.73
C SER A 533 8.21 -33.92 -28.97
N GLU A 534 7.18 -34.11 -29.79
CA GLU A 534 6.81 -33.20 -30.88
C GLU A 534 6.31 -31.83 -30.39
N HIS A 535 5.95 -31.71 -29.11
CA HIS A 535 5.41 -30.50 -28.52
C HIS A 535 6.50 -29.63 -27.88
N ASP A 536 6.79 -28.47 -28.48
CA ASP A 536 7.78 -27.50 -27.99
C ASP A 536 7.60 -27.13 -26.51
N PHE A 537 6.35 -26.98 -26.07
CA PHE A 537 6.04 -26.68 -24.67
C PHE A 537 6.47 -27.81 -23.74
N ILE A 538 6.14 -29.08 -24.06
CA ILE A 538 6.59 -30.24 -23.27
C ILE A 538 8.12 -30.27 -23.23
N ARG A 539 8.80 -30.10 -24.38
CA ARG A 539 10.28 -30.04 -24.40
C ARG A 539 10.83 -28.92 -23.52
N SER A 540 10.20 -27.75 -23.48
CA SER A 540 10.62 -26.62 -22.65
C SER A 540 10.50 -26.89 -21.15
N LEU A 541 9.59 -27.78 -20.72
CA LEU A 541 9.49 -28.24 -19.33
C LEU A 541 10.67 -29.15 -18.91
N PHE A 542 11.45 -29.68 -19.86
CA PHE A 542 12.59 -30.58 -19.61
C PHE A 542 13.92 -30.01 -20.15
N PRO A 543 14.43 -28.89 -19.58
CA PRO A 543 15.62 -28.19 -20.08
C PRO A 543 16.96 -28.84 -19.72
N GLU A 544 16.98 -30.01 -19.06
CA GLU A 544 18.20 -30.61 -18.54
C GLU A 544 19.19 -31.08 -19.63
N ASN A 545 20.40 -30.53 -19.63
CA ASN A 545 21.50 -30.99 -20.47
C ASN A 545 22.12 -32.29 -19.94
N LEU A 546 21.81 -33.42 -20.58
CA LEU A 546 22.26 -34.75 -20.15
C LEU A 546 23.75 -35.04 -20.42
N ASN A 547 24.40 -34.23 -21.26
CA ASN A 547 25.78 -34.42 -21.74
C ASN A 547 26.89 -33.88 -20.80
N THR A 548 26.57 -33.24 -19.67
CA THR A 548 27.60 -32.72 -18.73
C THR A 548 28.05 -33.77 -17.72
N ASP A 549 29.36 -33.97 -17.58
CA ASP A 549 29.99 -34.91 -16.63
C ASP A 549 29.44 -34.80 -15.19
N LYS A 550 28.60 -35.76 -14.81
CA LYS A 550 27.90 -35.80 -13.51
C LYS A 550 28.89 -36.09 -12.36
N LYS A 551 29.48 -35.03 -11.78
CA LYS A 551 30.24 -35.10 -10.50
C LYS A 551 29.42 -34.72 -9.26
N SER A 552 28.19 -34.24 -9.41
CA SER A 552 27.30 -33.91 -8.27
C SER A 552 26.33 -35.05 -7.95
N ARG A 553 26.03 -35.25 -6.66
CA ARG A 553 25.00 -36.19 -6.22
C ARG A 553 23.60 -35.67 -6.61
N PRO A 554 22.63 -36.53 -6.95
CA PRO A 554 21.23 -36.11 -7.12
C PRO A 554 20.71 -35.39 -5.87
N THR A 555 19.89 -34.35 -6.06
CA THR A 555 19.29 -33.63 -4.93
C THR A 555 18.04 -34.36 -4.45
N THR A 556 18.07 -34.82 -3.20
CA THR A 556 16.93 -35.47 -2.54
C THR A 556 15.80 -34.48 -2.22
N ALA A 557 14.59 -34.99 -1.99
CA ALA A 557 13.49 -34.18 -1.52
C ALA A 557 13.86 -33.46 -0.21
N SER A 558 14.31 -34.15 0.84
CA SER A 558 14.69 -33.53 2.12
C SER A 558 15.70 -32.39 1.94
N SER A 559 16.71 -32.55 1.08
CA SER A 559 17.65 -31.47 0.76
C SER A 559 16.99 -30.27 0.06
N LYS A 560 16.08 -30.47 -0.90
CA LYS A 560 15.30 -29.40 -1.55
C LYS A 560 14.40 -28.68 -0.54
N ILE A 561 13.67 -29.44 0.27
CA ILE A 561 12.70 -28.98 1.28
C ILE A 561 13.40 -28.15 2.36
N LYS A 562 14.52 -28.65 2.89
CA LYS A 562 15.36 -27.91 3.84
C LYS A 562 15.89 -26.61 3.23
N LYS A 563 16.31 -26.59 1.96
CA LYS A 563 16.76 -25.37 1.30
C LYS A 563 15.61 -24.36 1.20
N GLN A 564 14.47 -24.76 0.62
CA GLN A 564 13.27 -23.93 0.46
C GLN A 564 12.78 -23.35 1.79
N ALA A 565 12.74 -24.14 2.87
CA ALA A 565 12.32 -23.67 4.18
C ALA A 565 13.27 -22.59 4.75
N ASN A 566 14.58 -22.76 4.58
CA ASN A 566 15.57 -21.77 5.04
C ASN A 566 15.60 -20.52 4.14
N ASP A 567 15.39 -20.66 2.83
CA ASP A 567 15.26 -19.51 1.91
C ASP A 567 14.01 -18.67 2.23
N LEU A 568 12.89 -19.32 2.60
CA LEU A 568 11.68 -18.66 3.11
C LEU A 568 11.95 -17.94 4.44
N VAL A 569 12.58 -18.60 5.42
CA VAL A 569 13.00 -17.98 6.69
C VAL A 569 13.81 -16.71 6.43
N ASN A 570 14.86 -16.80 5.59
CA ASN A 570 15.73 -15.68 5.25
C ASN A 570 15.02 -14.52 4.54
N THR A 571 13.89 -14.79 3.88
CA THR A 571 13.06 -13.77 3.22
C THR A 571 12.15 -13.07 4.24
N LEU A 572 11.51 -13.83 5.13
CA LEU A 572 10.67 -13.30 6.21
C LEU A 572 11.48 -12.44 7.18
N MET A 573 12.71 -12.85 7.52
CA MET A 573 13.62 -12.12 8.43
C MET A 573 14.10 -10.75 7.88
N LYS A 574 13.88 -10.45 6.59
CA LYS A 574 14.17 -9.13 5.99
C LYS A 574 13.00 -8.15 6.08
N CYS A 575 11.86 -8.59 6.60
CA CYS A 575 10.61 -7.82 6.64
C CYS A 575 10.14 -7.68 8.10
N THR A 576 9.39 -6.63 8.39
CA THR A 576 8.71 -6.47 9.69
C THR A 576 7.47 -7.38 9.73
N PRO A 577 7.40 -8.37 10.65
CA PRO A 577 6.39 -9.43 10.59
C PRO A 577 5.11 -9.10 11.37
N HIS A 578 3.98 -9.43 10.76
CA HIS A 578 2.64 -9.39 11.33
C HIS A 578 2.07 -10.80 11.35
N TYR A 579 1.15 -11.11 12.26
CA TYR A 579 0.70 -12.48 12.49
C TYR A 579 -0.82 -12.60 12.54
N ILE A 580 -1.35 -13.55 11.78
CA ILE A 580 -2.75 -13.97 11.83
C ILE A 580 -2.81 -15.44 12.25
N ARG A 581 -3.53 -15.72 13.35
CA ARG A 581 -3.77 -17.09 13.85
C ARG A 581 -5.23 -17.45 13.60
N CYS A 582 -5.46 -18.37 12.68
CA CYS A 582 -6.77 -18.83 12.26
C CYS A 582 -7.22 -20.06 13.07
N ILE A 583 -8.46 -20.06 13.53
CA ILE A 583 -9.07 -21.13 14.34
C ILE A 583 -10.32 -21.68 13.62
N LYS A 584 -10.42 -23.01 13.55
CA LYS A 584 -11.57 -23.75 13.03
C LYS A 584 -12.50 -24.10 14.22
N PRO A 585 -13.73 -23.56 14.32
CA PRO A 585 -14.56 -23.74 15.51
C PRO A 585 -15.23 -25.12 15.62
N ASN A 586 -15.37 -25.87 14.52
CA ASN A 586 -16.01 -27.19 14.48
C ASN A 586 -15.55 -27.99 13.24
N GLU A 587 -15.68 -29.32 13.28
CA GLU A 587 -15.51 -30.19 12.10
C GLU A 587 -16.78 -30.35 11.24
N THR A 588 -17.95 -29.99 11.75
CA THR A 588 -19.23 -30.11 11.02
C THR A 588 -19.33 -29.16 9.82
N LYS A 589 -18.43 -28.17 9.74
CA LYS A 589 -18.39 -27.07 8.76
C LYS A 589 -19.65 -26.20 8.80
N ARG A 590 -20.29 -26.09 9.98
CA ARG A 590 -21.54 -25.34 10.16
C ARG A 590 -21.31 -23.99 10.85
N PRO A 591 -22.06 -22.93 10.48
CA PRO A 591 -22.05 -21.67 11.21
C PRO A 591 -22.74 -21.82 12.57
N LYS A 592 -22.25 -21.08 13.58
CA LYS A 592 -22.74 -21.09 14.98
C LYS A 592 -22.66 -22.45 15.69
N ASP A 593 -21.74 -23.31 15.25
CA ASP A 593 -21.39 -24.57 15.92
C ASP A 593 -19.97 -24.46 16.54
N TRP A 594 -19.74 -25.05 17.71
CA TRP A 594 -18.52 -24.85 18.50
C TRP A 594 -18.11 -26.11 19.29
N GLU A 595 -16.95 -26.64 18.96
CA GLU A 595 -16.35 -27.81 19.57
C GLU A 595 -15.29 -27.40 20.62
N GLU A 596 -15.68 -27.38 21.89
CA GLU A 596 -14.88 -26.86 23.02
C GLU A 596 -13.46 -27.47 23.10
N SER A 597 -13.38 -28.80 23.03
CA SER A 597 -12.14 -29.58 23.09
C SER A 597 -11.18 -29.22 21.96
N ARG A 598 -11.71 -29.03 20.74
CA ARG A 598 -10.91 -28.70 19.56
C ARG A 598 -10.48 -27.24 19.55
N ALA A 599 -11.35 -26.32 19.99
CA ALA A 599 -10.98 -24.93 20.17
C ALA A 599 -9.86 -24.80 21.22
N LYS A 600 -9.96 -25.55 22.32
CA LYS A 600 -8.92 -25.61 23.36
C LYS A 600 -7.59 -26.15 22.81
N HIS A 601 -7.59 -27.29 22.11
CA HIS A 601 -6.39 -27.83 21.46
C HIS A 601 -5.72 -26.82 20.51
N GLN A 602 -6.51 -26.06 19.74
CA GLN A 602 -6.00 -24.98 18.88
C GLN A 602 -5.40 -23.80 19.68
N VAL A 603 -6.02 -23.40 20.78
CA VAL A 603 -5.49 -22.36 21.69
C VAL A 603 -4.14 -22.78 22.29
N GLU A 604 -4.01 -24.07 22.65
CA GLU A 604 -2.78 -24.68 23.15
C GLU A 604 -1.67 -24.68 22.10
N TYR A 605 -1.85 -25.34 20.94
CA TYR A 605 -0.74 -25.45 19.98
C TYR A 605 -0.37 -24.13 19.31
N LEU A 606 -1.31 -23.20 19.12
CA LEU A 606 -0.99 -21.86 18.59
C LEU A 606 -0.21 -21.00 19.61
N GLY A 607 -0.06 -21.46 20.86
CA GLY A 607 0.68 -20.77 21.93
C GLY A 607 0.02 -19.45 22.34
N LEU A 608 -1.32 -19.35 22.24
CA LEU A 608 -2.01 -18.08 22.45
C LEU A 608 -1.92 -17.62 23.91
N ARG A 609 -1.92 -18.58 24.85
CA ARG A 609 -1.78 -18.32 26.30
C ARG A 609 -0.42 -17.69 26.61
N GLU A 610 0.66 -18.23 26.05
CA GLU A 610 2.03 -17.73 26.19
C GLU A 610 2.18 -16.36 25.52
N ASN A 611 1.58 -16.18 24.34
CA ASN A 611 1.59 -14.90 23.63
C ASN A 611 0.91 -13.78 24.45
N ILE A 612 -0.24 -14.07 25.08
CA ILE A 612 -0.92 -13.14 26.00
C ILE A 612 -0.07 -12.84 27.23
N ARG A 613 0.55 -13.85 27.85
CA ARG A 613 1.43 -13.64 29.03
C ARG A 613 2.55 -12.66 28.72
N VAL A 614 3.16 -12.79 27.55
CA VAL A 614 4.31 -11.98 27.14
C VAL A 614 3.87 -10.56 26.78
N ARG A 615 2.83 -10.40 25.96
CA ARG A 615 2.29 -9.08 25.62
C ARG A 615 1.77 -8.30 26.85
N ARG A 616 1.32 -8.99 27.90
CA ARG A 616 0.87 -8.35 29.16
C ARG A 616 1.98 -8.03 30.15
N ALA A 617 3.06 -8.82 30.18
CA ALA A 617 4.22 -8.56 31.05
C ALA A 617 5.21 -7.56 30.43
N GLY A 618 5.21 -7.46 29.11
CA GLY A 618 5.99 -6.48 28.35
C GLY A 618 5.39 -5.07 28.37
N TYR A 619 5.97 -4.22 27.54
CA TYR A 619 5.56 -2.84 27.33
C TYR A 619 4.85 -2.71 25.98
N ALA A 620 3.59 -2.27 25.99
CA ALA A 620 2.75 -2.15 24.79
C ALA A 620 3.35 -1.27 23.68
N TYR A 621 4.19 -0.30 24.02
CA TYR A 621 4.85 0.57 23.04
C TYR A 621 6.28 0.90 23.42
N ARG A 622 7.15 1.00 22.41
CA ARG A 622 8.56 1.40 22.56
C ARG A 622 9.07 2.16 21.34
N ARG A 623 9.90 3.19 21.56
CA ARG A 623 10.52 3.99 20.48
C ARG A 623 11.83 4.62 20.98
N VAL A 624 12.82 4.77 20.09
CA VAL A 624 14.07 5.49 20.37
C VAL A 624 13.76 6.94 20.74
N PHE A 625 14.50 7.52 21.70
CA PHE A 625 14.22 8.86 22.22
C PHE A 625 14.16 9.94 21.12
N ASN A 626 15.09 9.94 20.16
CA ASN A 626 15.05 10.88 19.02
C ASN A 626 13.77 10.76 18.16
N LYS A 627 13.38 9.55 17.74
CA LYS A 627 12.17 9.28 16.95
C LYS A 627 10.91 9.64 17.75
N PHE A 628 10.90 9.40 19.06
CA PHE A 628 9.81 9.80 19.95
C PHE A 628 9.70 11.33 20.04
N LEU A 629 10.82 12.02 20.30
CA LEU A 629 10.88 13.48 20.33
C LEU A 629 10.41 14.10 19.02
N GLN A 630 10.93 13.66 17.88
CA GLN A 630 10.51 14.18 16.58
C GLN A 630 9.01 13.99 16.33
N ARG A 631 8.44 12.84 16.73
CA ARG A 631 7.00 12.57 16.57
C ARG A 631 6.15 13.49 17.45
N TYR A 632 6.52 13.66 18.71
CA TYR A 632 5.67 14.30 19.73
C TYR A 632 6.11 15.74 20.12
N ALA A 633 7.17 16.29 19.51
CA ALA A 633 7.67 17.64 19.78
C ALA A 633 6.60 18.74 19.67
N ILE A 634 5.59 18.53 18.83
CA ILE A 634 4.46 19.45 18.60
C ILE A 634 3.53 19.65 19.81
N LEU A 635 3.64 18.80 20.84
CA LEU A 635 2.79 18.86 22.03
C LEU A 635 3.05 20.11 22.89
N THR A 636 4.32 20.50 23.07
CA THR A 636 4.74 21.61 23.95
C THR A 636 5.55 22.66 23.19
N ALA A 637 5.58 23.90 23.71
CA ALA A 637 6.30 25.00 23.07
C ALA A 637 7.83 24.91 23.28
N GLU A 638 8.25 24.14 24.29
CA GLU A 638 9.62 23.91 24.70
C GLU A 638 10.30 22.84 23.84
N THR A 639 9.52 21.88 23.32
CA THR A 639 10.00 20.83 22.41
C THR A 639 9.86 21.19 20.93
N TRP A 640 8.98 22.13 20.58
CA TRP A 640 8.76 22.59 19.22
C TRP A 640 9.58 23.85 18.87
N PRO A 641 10.22 23.95 17.69
CA PRO A 641 10.35 22.93 16.64
C PRO A 641 11.44 21.90 16.90
N CYS A 642 12.33 22.16 17.87
CA CYS A 642 13.37 21.23 18.28
C CYS A 642 13.69 21.35 19.78
N TRP A 643 13.84 20.20 20.44
CA TRP A 643 14.35 20.12 21.81
C TRP A 643 15.86 20.40 21.84
N ARG A 644 16.33 21.09 22.88
CA ARG A 644 17.74 21.53 23.03
C ARG A 644 18.50 20.87 24.20
N GLY A 645 17.82 20.07 25.02
CA GLY A 645 18.43 19.31 26.11
C GLY A 645 18.78 17.88 25.70
N GLY A 646 19.17 17.04 26.67
CA GLY A 646 19.35 15.60 26.42
C GLY A 646 18.03 14.92 26.02
N GLU A 647 18.10 13.93 25.14
CA GLU A 647 16.89 13.33 24.53
C GLU A 647 15.95 12.73 25.57
N GLN A 648 16.50 11.96 26.51
CA GLN A 648 15.78 11.35 27.63
C GLN A 648 15.02 12.38 28.48
N GLN A 649 15.59 13.58 28.68
CA GLN A 649 14.96 14.67 29.43
C GLN A 649 13.79 15.29 28.67
N GLY A 650 13.92 15.43 27.34
CA GLY A 650 12.82 15.92 26.50
C GLY A 650 11.66 14.94 26.42
N VAL A 651 11.93 13.64 26.37
CA VAL A 651 10.90 12.61 26.46
C VAL A 651 10.19 12.69 27.82
N LEU A 652 10.93 12.79 28.94
CA LEU A 652 10.34 12.98 30.27
C LEU A 652 9.49 14.27 30.37
N HIS A 653 9.90 15.36 29.73
CA HIS A 653 9.10 16.59 29.64
C HIS A 653 7.77 16.35 28.91
N LEU A 654 7.79 15.65 27.76
CA LEU A 654 6.58 15.31 27.01
C LEU A 654 5.62 14.41 27.82
N LEU A 655 6.13 13.35 28.45
CA LEU A 655 5.32 12.43 29.27
C LEU A 655 4.68 13.15 30.46
N ARG A 656 5.40 14.09 31.09
CA ARG A 656 4.86 14.94 32.15
C ARG A 656 3.82 15.94 31.64
N SER A 657 4.01 16.51 30.44
CA SER A 657 3.09 17.50 29.87
C SER A 657 1.69 16.92 29.55
N VAL A 658 1.60 15.59 29.37
CA VAL A 658 0.33 14.87 29.21
C VAL A 658 -0.19 14.25 30.51
N ASN A 659 0.47 14.49 31.65
CA ASN A 659 0.19 13.87 32.95
C ASN A 659 0.20 12.32 32.93
N MET A 660 1.19 11.71 32.26
CA MET A 660 1.37 10.26 32.31
C MET A 660 2.00 9.85 33.65
N ASP A 661 1.38 8.91 34.35
CA ASP A 661 1.86 8.41 35.64
C ASP A 661 3.20 7.64 35.49
N THR A 662 4.05 7.71 36.51
CA THR A 662 5.42 7.14 36.46
C THR A 662 5.46 5.61 36.50
N ASP A 663 4.35 4.95 36.82
CA ASP A 663 4.22 3.50 36.73
C ASP A 663 3.80 3.03 35.32
N GLN A 664 3.22 3.91 34.50
CA GLN A 664 2.77 3.62 33.13
C GLN A 664 3.91 3.57 32.11
N TYR A 665 5.12 4.04 32.44
CA TYR A 665 6.27 4.01 31.55
C TYR A 665 7.58 3.64 32.27
N GLN A 666 8.57 3.17 31.51
CA GLN A 666 9.95 3.04 31.95
C GLN A 666 10.90 3.63 30.90
N MET A 667 11.95 4.31 31.37
CA MET A 667 13.03 4.80 30.52
C MET A 667 14.12 3.72 30.44
N GLY A 668 14.49 3.32 29.22
CA GLY A 668 15.66 2.51 28.95
C GLY A 668 16.94 3.35 28.82
N ARG A 669 17.94 2.79 28.14
CA ARG A 669 19.22 3.45 27.81
C ARG A 669 19.09 4.37 26.59
N SER A 670 18.35 3.94 25.56
CA SER A 670 18.13 4.68 24.31
C SER A 670 16.65 4.80 23.91
N LYS A 671 15.76 4.02 24.53
CA LYS A 671 14.33 3.93 24.21
C LYS A 671 13.44 4.26 25.39
N VAL A 672 12.28 4.82 25.10
CA VAL A 672 11.16 4.94 26.05
C VAL A 672 10.21 3.75 25.85
N PHE A 673 9.74 3.20 26.95
CA PHE A 673 8.82 2.06 27.00
C PHE A 673 7.55 2.47 27.75
N VAL A 674 6.38 2.25 27.16
CA VAL A 674 5.06 2.56 27.73
C VAL A 674 4.30 1.25 27.94
N LYS A 675 3.81 1.00 29.15
CA LYS A 675 3.18 -0.27 29.54
C LYS A 675 1.78 -0.42 28.97
N ALA A 676 0.96 0.59 29.17
CA ALA A 676 -0.47 0.57 28.86
C ALA A 676 -0.72 1.23 27.49
N PRO A 677 -1.46 0.58 26.56
CA PRO A 677 -1.86 1.21 25.29
C PRO A 677 -2.59 2.55 25.49
N GLU A 678 -3.41 2.66 26.53
CA GLU A 678 -4.18 3.85 26.89
C GLU A 678 -3.30 5.08 27.07
N SER A 679 -2.12 4.91 27.67
CA SER A 679 -1.12 5.97 27.88
C SER A 679 -0.52 6.45 26.56
N LEU A 680 -0.37 5.57 25.56
CA LEU A 680 0.03 5.96 24.20
C LEU A 680 -1.09 6.72 23.49
N PHE A 681 -2.35 6.28 23.62
CA PHE A 681 -3.49 6.92 22.96
C PHE A 681 -3.65 8.38 23.39
N LEU A 682 -3.40 8.68 24.67
CA LEU A 682 -3.38 10.05 25.19
C LEU A 682 -2.35 10.95 24.47
N LEU A 683 -1.16 10.42 24.16
CA LEU A 683 -0.12 11.16 23.42
C LEU A 683 -0.53 11.43 21.97
N GLU A 684 -1.14 10.44 21.29
CA GLU A 684 -1.58 10.58 19.90
C GLU A 684 -2.79 11.52 19.78
N GLU A 685 -3.80 11.39 20.65
CA GLU A 685 -4.98 12.28 20.64
C GLU A 685 -4.57 13.74 20.90
N MET A 686 -3.66 13.98 21.87
CA MET A 686 -3.14 15.33 22.10
C MET A 686 -2.31 15.85 20.92
N ARG A 687 -1.61 14.98 20.20
CA ARG A 687 -0.82 15.32 19.01
C ARG A 687 -1.72 15.69 17.84
N GLU A 688 -2.77 14.93 17.58
CA GLU A 688 -3.75 15.20 16.54
C GLU A 688 -4.48 16.53 16.77
N ARG A 689 -4.96 16.78 17.99
CA ARG A 689 -5.56 18.08 18.38
C ARG A 689 -4.63 19.27 18.10
N LYS A 690 -3.31 19.11 18.22
CA LYS A 690 -2.32 20.14 17.86
C LYS A 690 -2.21 20.31 16.34
N PHE A 691 -2.16 19.22 15.56
CA PHE A 691 -2.19 19.30 14.10
C PHE A 691 -3.42 20.05 13.61
N ASP A 692 -4.59 19.74 14.16
CA ASP A 692 -5.85 20.37 13.79
C ASP A 692 -5.85 21.89 14.05
N MET A 693 -5.30 22.31 15.19
CA MET A 693 -5.09 23.72 15.53
C MET A 693 -4.11 24.43 14.57
N PHE A 694 -2.99 23.81 14.22
CA PHE A 694 -2.01 24.38 13.29
C PHE A 694 -2.55 24.41 11.86
N ALA A 695 -3.25 23.37 11.41
CA ALA A 695 -3.92 23.31 10.11
C ALA A 695 -4.95 24.44 9.97
N ARG A 696 -5.83 24.64 10.96
CA ARG A 696 -6.77 25.77 11.00
C ARG A 696 -6.06 27.13 10.95
N THR A 697 -4.89 27.25 11.61
CA THR A 697 -4.08 28.47 11.61
C THR A 697 -3.49 28.76 10.21
N ILE A 698 -2.92 27.75 9.56
CA ILE A 698 -2.39 27.83 8.19
C ILE A 698 -3.52 28.14 7.20
N GLN A 699 -4.65 27.43 7.29
CA GLN A 699 -5.83 27.68 6.45
C GLN A 699 -6.36 29.11 6.61
N LYS A 700 -6.41 29.65 7.85
CA LYS A 700 -6.82 31.04 8.12
C LYS A 700 -5.83 32.04 7.52
N ALA A 701 -4.53 31.80 7.66
CA ALA A 701 -3.48 32.64 7.07
C ALA A 701 -3.53 32.63 5.53
N TRP A 702 -3.68 31.45 4.92
CA TRP A 702 -3.80 31.25 3.48
C TRP A 702 -5.06 31.91 2.91
N ARG A 703 -6.23 31.67 3.51
CA ARG A 703 -7.50 32.32 3.12
C ARG A 703 -7.38 33.85 3.20
N ARG A 704 -6.74 34.39 4.25
CA ARG A 704 -6.47 35.83 4.40
C ARG A 704 -5.51 36.34 3.32
N TYR A 705 -4.45 35.61 2.99
CA TYR A 705 -3.49 35.96 1.94
C TYR A 705 -4.13 35.99 0.56
N ILE A 706 -4.90 34.95 0.19
CA ILE A 706 -5.64 34.88 -1.08
C ILE A 706 -6.70 35.99 -1.17
N ALA A 707 -7.46 36.22 -0.11
CA ALA A 707 -8.43 37.31 -0.05
C ALA A 707 -7.74 38.68 -0.22
N ARG A 708 -6.61 38.91 0.45
CA ARG A 708 -5.82 40.13 0.34
C ARG A 708 -5.24 40.34 -1.05
N ARG A 709 -4.66 39.30 -1.68
CA ARG A 709 -4.16 39.39 -3.05
C ARG A 709 -5.25 39.71 -4.06
N LYS A 710 -6.40 39.04 -3.96
CA LYS A 710 -7.57 39.36 -4.78
C LYS A 710 -8.05 40.80 -4.57
N TYR A 711 -7.97 41.28 -3.32
CA TYR A 711 -8.32 42.65 -2.96
C TYR A 711 -7.36 43.69 -3.56
N GLU A 712 -6.05 43.41 -3.51
CA GLU A 712 -5.00 44.23 -4.13
C GLU A 712 -5.14 44.25 -5.65
N GLN A 713 -5.37 43.09 -6.30
CA GLN A 713 -5.63 42.98 -7.74
C GLN A 713 -6.87 43.78 -8.18
N MET A 714 -8.00 43.71 -7.45
CA MET A 714 -9.20 44.50 -7.81
C MET A 714 -8.95 46.01 -7.72
N ARG A 715 -8.05 46.46 -6.84
CA ARG A 715 -7.65 47.88 -6.73
C ARG A 715 -6.70 48.30 -7.84
N GLU A 716 -5.83 47.41 -8.29
CA GLU A 716 -4.97 47.58 -9.46
C GLU A 716 -5.82 47.68 -10.74
N GLU A 717 -6.68 46.68 -11.00
CA GLU A 717 -7.66 46.69 -12.12
C GLU A 717 -8.51 47.98 -12.14
N ALA A 718 -8.96 48.46 -10.98
CA ALA A 718 -9.75 49.69 -10.87
C ALA A 718 -8.91 50.99 -10.98
N SER A 719 -7.62 50.93 -10.67
CA SER A 719 -6.67 52.04 -10.84
C SER A 719 -6.35 52.25 -12.32
N ASP A 720 -5.97 51.17 -13.01
CA ASP A 720 -5.56 51.18 -14.42
C ASP A 720 -6.63 51.79 -15.34
N ILE A 721 -7.91 51.50 -15.06
CA ILE A 721 -9.07 52.01 -15.79
C ILE A 721 -9.16 53.56 -15.79
N LEU A 722 -8.65 54.22 -14.75
CA LEU A 722 -8.72 55.69 -14.58
C LEU A 722 -7.34 56.37 -14.66
N TYR A 723 -6.25 55.57 -14.69
CA TYR A 723 -4.88 56.04 -14.63
C TYR A 723 -4.55 57.00 -15.78
N ASN A 724 -3.78 58.04 -15.47
CA ASN A 724 -3.40 59.15 -16.36
C ASN A 724 -4.58 59.95 -16.98
N SER A 725 -5.83 59.54 -16.75
CA SER A 725 -7.02 60.07 -17.42
C SER A 725 -7.82 61.01 -16.52
N LYS A 726 -7.93 60.67 -15.23
CA LYS A 726 -8.73 61.41 -14.23
C LYS A 726 -7.95 61.72 -12.94
N GLU A 727 -8.15 62.91 -12.38
CA GLU A 727 -7.56 63.30 -11.09
C GLU A 727 -8.10 62.42 -9.95
N ARG A 728 -7.22 62.00 -9.04
CA ARG A 728 -7.55 61.02 -7.99
C ARG A 728 -8.05 61.70 -6.72
N ARG A 729 -9.32 61.46 -6.38
CA ARG A 729 -9.90 61.79 -5.07
C ARG A 729 -9.27 60.92 -3.98
N ARG A 730 -8.87 61.49 -2.83
CA ARG A 730 -7.98 60.86 -1.83
C ARG A 730 -8.39 59.45 -1.35
N ASN A 731 -9.68 59.14 -1.34
CA ASN A 731 -10.22 57.86 -0.88
C ASN A 731 -10.84 56.98 -1.99
N SER A 732 -10.64 57.24 -3.29
CA SER A 732 -11.27 56.43 -4.36
C SER A 732 -10.76 54.99 -4.42
N ILE A 733 -9.44 54.81 -4.36
CA ILE A 733 -8.77 53.49 -4.40
C ILE A 733 -8.39 52.99 -3.00
N ASN A 734 -8.22 53.89 -2.02
CA ASN A 734 -7.73 53.58 -0.67
C ASN A 734 -8.85 53.30 0.35
N ARG A 735 -9.94 52.69 -0.09
CA ARG A 735 -11.01 52.16 0.78
C ARG A 735 -11.09 50.64 0.67
N ASN A 736 -12.04 50.02 1.37
CA ASN A 736 -12.47 48.64 1.10
C ASN A 736 -13.58 48.64 0.04
N PHE A 737 -13.37 47.90 -1.06
CA PHE A 737 -14.38 47.57 -2.08
C PHE A 737 -15.26 46.45 -1.51
N VAL A 738 -16.52 46.77 -1.21
CA VAL A 738 -17.47 45.89 -0.51
C VAL A 738 -18.42 45.18 -1.48
N GLY A 739 -18.58 45.72 -2.70
CA GLY A 739 -19.65 45.36 -3.61
C GLY A 739 -20.99 45.90 -3.12
N ASP A 740 -21.61 45.24 -2.15
CA ASP A 740 -22.94 45.58 -1.66
C ASP A 740 -22.91 46.59 -0.49
N TYR A 741 -23.06 47.88 -0.82
CA TYR A 741 -23.21 48.97 0.14
C TYR A 741 -24.67 49.21 0.57
N LEU A 742 -25.64 48.47 0.03
CA LEU A 742 -27.06 48.58 0.40
C LEU A 742 -27.50 47.52 1.42
N GLY A 743 -26.77 46.42 1.55
CA GLY A 743 -27.10 45.30 2.44
C GLY A 743 -28.30 44.51 1.91
N LEU A 744 -28.27 44.10 0.65
CA LEU A 744 -29.37 43.42 -0.06
C LEU A 744 -29.74 42.05 0.51
N GLU A 745 -28.89 41.43 1.33
CA GLU A 745 -29.27 40.26 2.12
C GLU A 745 -30.35 40.57 3.16
N GLN A 746 -30.39 41.82 3.66
CA GLN A 746 -31.33 42.29 4.69
C GLN A 746 -32.48 43.13 4.09
N ARG A 747 -32.59 43.23 2.76
CA ARG A 747 -33.58 44.06 2.05
C ARG A 747 -34.33 43.28 0.94
N PRO A 748 -35.31 42.43 1.31
CA PRO A 748 -36.08 41.65 0.34
C PRO A 748 -36.84 42.52 -0.68
N GLU A 749 -37.18 43.76 -0.33
CA GLU A 749 -37.91 44.73 -1.16
C GLU A 749 -37.10 45.22 -2.36
N LEU A 750 -35.77 45.19 -2.26
CA LEU A 750 -34.88 45.46 -3.40
C LEU A 750 -34.56 44.15 -4.15
N ARG A 751 -34.45 43.04 -3.43
CA ARG A 751 -34.12 41.73 -4.01
C ARG A 751 -35.22 41.17 -4.92
N GLN A 752 -36.48 41.60 -4.76
CA GLN A 752 -37.60 41.21 -5.64
C GLN A 752 -37.42 41.60 -7.12
N PHE A 753 -36.56 42.57 -7.43
CA PHE A 753 -36.28 43.00 -8.81
C PHE A 753 -35.17 42.18 -9.49
N LEU A 754 -34.51 41.29 -8.76
CA LEU A 754 -33.45 40.39 -9.24
C LEU A 754 -34.01 38.96 -9.37
N ALA A 755 -33.41 38.11 -10.21
CA ALA A 755 -33.87 36.73 -10.27
C ALA A 755 -33.51 35.93 -9.00
N LYS A 756 -34.20 34.80 -8.80
CA LYS A 756 -33.93 33.88 -7.69
C LYS A 756 -32.47 33.41 -7.70
N ARG A 757 -31.77 33.63 -6.58
CA ARG A 757 -30.32 33.36 -6.40
C ARG A 757 -29.38 34.14 -7.34
N GLU A 758 -29.84 35.23 -7.96
CA GLU A 758 -28.96 36.12 -8.72
C GLU A 758 -27.89 36.74 -7.80
N ARG A 759 -26.64 36.68 -8.25
CA ARG A 759 -25.51 37.29 -7.54
C ARG A 759 -25.47 38.79 -7.82
N VAL A 760 -25.28 39.57 -6.77
CA VAL A 760 -24.95 41.00 -6.86
C VAL A 760 -23.44 41.13 -6.87
N ASP A 761 -22.91 41.97 -7.75
CA ASP A 761 -21.49 42.32 -7.77
C ASP A 761 -21.24 43.70 -7.16
N PHE A 762 -22.17 44.64 -7.33
CA PHE A 762 -22.12 45.96 -6.70
C PHE A 762 -23.52 46.51 -6.43
N ALA A 763 -23.71 47.24 -5.32
CA ALA A 763 -24.93 47.98 -5.03
C ALA A 763 -24.64 49.26 -4.22
N ASP A 764 -25.19 50.40 -4.65
CA ASP A 764 -25.00 51.73 -4.02
C ASP A 764 -26.24 52.63 -4.19
N SER A 765 -26.39 53.65 -3.34
CA SER A 765 -27.44 54.66 -3.46
C SER A 765 -26.89 55.94 -4.12
N VAL A 766 -27.05 56.03 -5.42
CA VAL A 766 -26.50 57.09 -6.30
C VAL A 766 -27.46 58.26 -6.50
N ASN A 767 -26.93 59.44 -6.84
CA ASN A 767 -27.74 60.56 -7.32
C ASN A 767 -27.89 60.46 -8.84
N LYS A 768 -29.14 60.38 -9.34
CA LYS A 768 -29.44 60.48 -10.78
C LYS A 768 -29.98 61.87 -11.11
N PHE A 769 -29.44 62.50 -12.14
CA PHE A 769 -29.87 63.82 -12.60
C PHE A 769 -30.96 63.72 -13.68
N ASP A 770 -31.92 64.65 -13.66
CA ASP A 770 -32.99 64.78 -14.66
C ASP A 770 -32.67 65.78 -15.79
N ARG A 771 -33.61 66.00 -16.71
CA ARG A 771 -33.47 66.92 -17.85
C ARG A 771 -33.37 68.43 -17.49
N ARG A 772 -33.60 68.77 -16.22
CA ARG A 772 -33.49 70.09 -15.59
C ARG A 772 -32.31 70.14 -14.58
N PHE A 773 -31.50 69.08 -14.51
CA PHE A 773 -30.39 68.89 -13.57
C PHE A 773 -30.80 68.81 -12.09
N ASN A 774 -32.06 68.44 -11.78
CA ASN A 774 -32.42 68.08 -10.42
C ASN A 774 -31.87 66.69 -10.10
N SER A 775 -31.22 66.51 -8.95
CA SER A 775 -30.79 65.21 -8.46
C SER A 775 -31.94 64.46 -7.77
N ILE A 776 -32.01 63.15 -8.00
CA ILE A 776 -32.95 62.26 -7.32
C ILE A 776 -32.22 60.96 -6.97
N LYS A 777 -32.25 60.56 -5.69
CA LYS A 777 -31.64 59.29 -5.25
C LYS A 777 -32.22 58.08 -5.98
N ARG A 778 -31.35 57.17 -6.39
CA ARG A 778 -31.65 55.88 -7.00
C ARG A 778 -30.74 54.83 -6.40
N ASP A 779 -31.28 53.64 -6.19
CA ASP A 779 -30.49 52.50 -5.77
C ASP A 779 -30.00 51.81 -7.06
N LEU A 780 -28.69 51.82 -7.26
CA LEU A 780 -27.97 51.27 -8.41
C LEU A 780 -27.47 49.88 -8.03
N ILE A 781 -27.84 48.85 -8.79
CA ILE A 781 -27.39 47.47 -8.59
C ILE A 781 -26.75 46.95 -9.88
N LEU A 782 -25.55 46.39 -9.79
CA LEU A 782 -24.85 45.67 -10.85
C LEU A 782 -24.88 44.16 -10.56
N SER A 783 -25.22 43.40 -11.59
CA SER A 783 -25.27 41.94 -11.57
C SER A 783 -24.62 41.37 -12.85
N PRO A 784 -24.40 40.05 -12.93
CA PRO A 784 -24.06 39.38 -14.19
C PRO A 784 -25.13 39.50 -15.30
N LYS A 785 -26.32 40.04 -15.02
CA LYS A 785 -27.41 40.25 -15.99
C LYS A 785 -27.71 41.73 -16.30
N GLY A 786 -26.80 42.64 -15.95
CA GLY A 786 -26.93 44.06 -16.23
C GLY A 786 -27.12 44.93 -14.99
N ILE A 787 -27.49 46.19 -15.25
CA ILE A 787 -27.61 47.26 -14.25
C ILE A 787 -29.08 47.56 -13.98
N TYR A 788 -29.46 47.64 -12.71
CA TYR A 788 -30.79 48.04 -12.27
C TYR A 788 -30.73 49.41 -11.60
N LEU A 789 -31.63 50.31 -11.97
CA LEU A 789 -31.87 51.59 -11.30
C LEU A 789 -33.24 51.55 -10.64
N ILE A 790 -33.27 51.44 -9.31
CA ILE A 790 -34.50 51.39 -8.52
C ILE A 790 -34.75 52.78 -7.92
N GLY A 791 -36.01 53.22 -7.94
CA GLY A 791 -36.45 54.48 -7.35
C GLY A 791 -37.55 54.25 -6.31
N ARG A 792 -37.89 55.30 -5.57
CA ARG A 792 -38.94 55.29 -4.55
C ARG A 792 -40.12 56.14 -5.02
N GLU A 793 -41.34 55.63 -4.93
CA GLU A 793 -42.56 56.36 -5.30
C GLU A 793 -43.66 56.21 -4.25
N LYS A 794 -44.44 57.27 -4.05
CA LYS A 794 -45.67 57.20 -3.24
C LYS A 794 -46.79 56.54 -4.03
N VAL A 795 -47.36 55.47 -3.48
CA VAL A 795 -48.51 54.76 -4.07
C VAL A 795 -49.71 55.72 -4.16
N LYS A 796 -50.23 55.92 -5.36
CA LYS A 796 -51.27 56.95 -5.65
C LYS A 796 -52.72 56.45 -5.53
N LYS A 797 -52.94 55.14 -5.60
CA LYS A 797 -54.26 54.47 -5.61
C LYS A 797 -54.18 53.13 -4.86
N GLY A 798 -55.30 52.64 -4.33
CA GLY A 798 -55.39 51.38 -3.58
C GLY A 798 -55.26 51.55 -2.05
N PRO A 799 -55.32 50.46 -1.27
CA PRO A 799 -55.26 50.50 0.19
C PRO A 799 -53.90 50.96 0.73
N GLU A 800 -52.81 50.75 -0.01
CA GLU A 800 -51.45 51.21 0.32
C GLU A 800 -51.21 52.71 0.01
N LYS A 801 -52.26 53.50 -0.32
CA LYS A 801 -52.13 54.89 -0.77
C LYS A 801 -51.36 55.75 0.23
N GLY A 802 -50.30 56.39 -0.26
CA GLY A 802 -49.40 57.23 0.55
C GLY A 802 -48.13 56.54 1.02
N GLN A 803 -48.08 55.21 1.06
CA GLN A 803 -46.85 54.46 1.35
C GLN A 803 -45.82 54.67 0.24
N ILE A 804 -44.54 54.67 0.63
CA ILE A 804 -43.41 54.73 -0.31
C ILE A 804 -43.06 53.28 -0.68
N LYS A 805 -43.02 53.00 -1.98
CA LYS A 805 -42.69 51.68 -2.53
C LYS A 805 -41.50 51.80 -3.49
N GLU A 806 -40.61 50.82 -3.44
CA GLU A 806 -39.54 50.62 -4.39
C GLU A 806 -40.13 50.26 -5.77
N VAL A 807 -39.60 50.88 -6.82
CA VAL A 807 -40.04 50.68 -8.21
C VAL A 807 -38.80 50.65 -9.10
N LEU A 808 -38.61 49.55 -9.84
CA LEU A 808 -37.60 49.48 -10.90
C LEU A 808 -37.86 50.57 -11.95
N LYS A 809 -36.96 51.54 -12.06
CA LYS A 809 -37.06 52.67 -12.99
C LYS A 809 -36.39 52.40 -14.33
N ARG A 810 -35.37 51.54 -14.35
CA ARG A 810 -34.67 51.12 -15.56
C ARG A 810 -33.88 49.84 -15.28
N LYS A 811 -33.86 48.92 -16.26
CA LYS A 811 -32.81 47.92 -16.41
C LYS A 811 -31.97 48.29 -17.63
N LEU A 812 -30.65 48.14 -17.56
CA LEU A 812 -29.72 48.30 -18.67
C LEU A 812 -29.08 46.94 -18.93
N GLU A 813 -29.31 46.36 -20.10
CA GLU A 813 -28.57 45.17 -20.55
C GLU A 813 -27.18 45.60 -21.02
N PHE A 814 -26.14 44.78 -20.84
CA PHE A 814 -24.78 45.16 -21.21
C PHE A 814 -24.64 45.52 -22.69
N GLU A 815 -25.28 44.76 -23.58
CA GLU A 815 -25.32 45.01 -25.04
C GLU A 815 -25.92 46.36 -25.43
N SER A 816 -26.74 46.98 -24.57
CA SER A 816 -27.33 48.30 -24.82
C SER A 816 -26.38 49.46 -24.50
N ILE A 817 -25.34 49.22 -23.70
CA ILE A 817 -24.39 50.22 -23.23
C ILE A 817 -23.32 50.46 -24.30
N HIS A 818 -23.17 51.70 -24.76
CA HIS A 818 -22.24 52.04 -25.84
C HIS A 818 -20.88 52.48 -25.29
N SER A 819 -20.89 53.32 -24.25
CA SER A 819 -19.71 53.89 -23.62
C SER A 819 -20.05 54.47 -22.25
N VAL A 820 -19.02 54.86 -21.50
CA VAL A 820 -19.17 55.68 -20.30
C VAL A 820 -18.28 56.91 -20.39
N SER A 821 -18.83 58.09 -20.16
CA SER A 821 -18.07 59.34 -20.08
C SER A 821 -17.82 59.80 -18.64
N LEU A 822 -16.63 60.34 -18.39
CA LEU A 822 -16.21 60.95 -17.13
C LEU A 822 -15.50 62.28 -17.37
N SER A 823 -15.51 63.18 -16.38
CA SER A 823 -14.62 64.35 -16.41
C SER A 823 -13.16 63.98 -16.11
N MET A 824 -12.23 64.90 -16.34
CA MET A 824 -10.84 64.71 -15.95
C MET A 824 -10.52 65.11 -14.48
N ARG A 825 -11.47 65.72 -13.76
CA ARG A 825 -11.34 66.22 -12.36
C ARG A 825 -11.60 65.16 -11.29
N GLN A 826 -11.42 65.50 -10.01
CA GLN A 826 -11.67 64.60 -8.87
C GLN A 826 -13.13 64.48 -8.40
N ASP A 827 -14.10 64.81 -9.26
CA ASP A 827 -15.53 64.65 -9.00
C ASP A 827 -15.97 63.17 -8.83
N ASP A 828 -17.23 62.95 -8.49
CA ASP A 828 -17.91 61.64 -8.37
C ASP A 828 -18.93 61.34 -9.50
N PHE A 829 -18.92 62.12 -10.58
CA PHE A 829 -19.85 62.01 -11.71
C PHE A 829 -19.38 61.06 -12.81
N PHE A 830 -20.33 60.44 -13.50
CA PHE A 830 -20.15 59.64 -14.71
C PHE A 830 -21.45 59.57 -15.52
N ILE A 831 -21.35 59.30 -16.81
CA ILE A 831 -22.49 59.20 -17.73
C ILE A 831 -22.47 57.84 -18.40
N VAL A 832 -23.51 57.02 -18.19
CA VAL A 832 -23.69 55.76 -18.92
C VAL A 832 -24.47 56.04 -20.20
N HIS A 833 -23.86 55.81 -21.35
CA HIS A 833 -24.49 55.99 -22.66
C HIS A 833 -25.16 54.70 -23.13
N GLU A 834 -26.43 54.79 -23.54
CA GLU A 834 -27.26 53.64 -23.92
C GLU A 834 -28.09 53.97 -25.16
N ALA A 835 -28.53 52.97 -25.93
CA ALA A 835 -29.25 53.16 -27.20
C ALA A 835 -30.37 54.22 -27.15
N GLN A 836 -31.25 54.18 -26.14
CA GLN A 836 -32.44 55.03 -26.02
C GLN A 836 -32.13 56.43 -25.45
N TYR A 837 -31.46 56.49 -24.29
CA TYR A 837 -31.10 57.74 -23.61
C TYR A 837 -30.07 57.52 -22.49
N ASP A 838 -29.29 58.53 -22.19
CA ASP A 838 -28.13 58.40 -21.30
C ASP A 838 -28.50 58.60 -19.82
N SER A 839 -27.65 58.16 -18.90
CA SER A 839 -27.84 58.32 -17.45
C SER A 839 -26.67 59.06 -16.81
N LEU A 840 -26.85 60.35 -16.50
CA LEU A 840 -25.95 61.13 -15.65
C LEU A 840 -26.14 60.71 -14.18
N LEU A 841 -25.08 60.18 -13.59
CA LEU A 841 -25.04 59.61 -12.24
C LEU A 841 -23.86 60.19 -11.45
N GLU A 842 -24.02 60.25 -10.13
CA GLU A 842 -22.99 60.61 -9.16
C GLU A 842 -22.93 59.54 -8.06
N SER A 843 -21.73 58.99 -7.81
CA SER A 843 -21.46 57.96 -6.80
C SER A 843 -20.06 58.12 -6.23
N ASN A 844 -19.97 58.18 -4.89
CA ASN A 844 -18.70 58.14 -4.16
C ASN A 844 -17.89 56.86 -4.41
N PHE A 845 -18.51 55.78 -4.94
CA PHE A 845 -17.93 54.46 -5.16
C PHE A 845 -17.71 54.15 -6.65
N LYS A 846 -17.77 55.15 -7.54
CA LYS A 846 -17.72 54.94 -9.00
C LYS A 846 -16.51 54.16 -9.49
N THR A 847 -15.34 54.27 -8.85
CA THR A 847 -14.11 53.55 -9.23
C THR A 847 -14.30 52.03 -9.16
N GLU A 848 -14.96 51.54 -8.12
CA GLU A 848 -15.30 50.12 -7.95
C GLU A 848 -16.42 49.71 -8.92
N PHE A 849 -17.49 50.49 -9.01
CA PHE A 849 -18.59 50.25 -9.94
C PHE A 849 -18.10 50.13 -11.39
N LEU A 850 -17.22 51.03 -11.84
CA LEU A 850 -16.69 51.04 -13.20
C LEU A 850 -15.75 49.86 -13.47
N SER A 851 -14.91 49.48 -12.49
CA SER A 851 -14.09 48.27 -12.59
C SER A 851 -14.92 47.02 -12.82
N LEU A 852 -15.96 46.83 -11.98
CA LEU A 852 -16.88 45.70 -12.09
C LEU A 852 -17.74 45.78 -13.37
N LEU A 853 -18.16 46.98 -13.79
CA LEU A 853 -18.93 47.19 -15.02
C LEU A 853 -18.10 46.85 -16.26
N CYS A 854 -16.88 47.37 -16.39
CA CYS A 854 -15.99 47.06 -17.52
C CYS A 854 -15.74 45.55 -17.60
N LYS A 855 -15.49 44.90 -16.47
CA LYS A 855 -15.29 43.45 -16.38
C LYS A 855 -16.51 42.66 -16.84
N ARG A 856 -17.72 42.96 -16.32
CA ARG A 856 -18.95 42.27 -16.73
C ARG A 856 -19.31 42.54 -18.19
N TYR A 857 -19.08 43.76 -18.68
CA TYR A 857 -19.28 44.10 -20.08
C TYR A 857 -18.35 43.28 -20.99
N GLU A 858 -17.07 43.15 -20.66
CA GLU A 858 -16.10 42.34 -21.42
C GLU A 858 -16.41 40.84 -21.36
N GLU A 859 -16.80 40.32 -20.19
CA GLU A 859 -17.22 38.92 -20.02
C GLU A 859 -18.44 38.55 -20.88
N VAL A 860 -19.42 39.44 -20.98
CA VAL A 860 -20.68 39.21 -21.73
C VAL A 860 -20.53 39.51 -23.22
N THR A 861 -20.05 40.72 -23.57
CA THR A 861 -20.02 41.19 -24.97
C THR A 861 -18.77 40.77 -25.75
N LYS A 862 -17.76 40.20 -25.07
CA LYS A 862 -16.41 39.91 -25.58
C LYS A 862 -15.63 41.12 -26.12
N ASN A 863 -16.10 42.34 -25.80
CA ASN A 863 -15.49 43.59 -26.21
C ASN A 863 -15.20 44.47 -24.99
N LYS A 864 -14.17 45.32 -25.07
CA LYS A 864 -13.88 46.28 -23.98
C LYS A 864 -14.85 47.47 -24.02
N LEU A 865 -15.35 47.86 -22.85
CA LEU A 865 -16.23 49.03 -22.72
C LEU A 865 -15.44 50.31 -23.02
N SER A 866 -15.94 51.14 -23.93
CA SER A 866 -15.32 52.41 -24.28
C SER A 866 -15.50 53.44 -23.16
N LEU A 867 -14.38 53.99 -22.66
CA LEU A 867 -14.35 55.05 -21.65
C LEU A 867 -13.80 56.35 -22.25
N SER A 868 -14.51 57.45 -22.03
CA SER A 868 -14.16 58.76 -22.57
C SER A 868 -13.98 59.80 -21.47
N PHE A 869 -12.91 60.58 -21.54
CA PHE A 869 -12.50 61.53 -20.50
C PHE A 869 -12.44 62.95 -21.07
N ASN A 870 -13.33 63.84 -20.64
CA ASN A 870 -13.36 65.24 -21.07
C ASN A 870 -14.06 66.12 -20.02
N ASP A 871 -13.53 67.32 -19.75
CA ASP A 871 -14.17 68.30 -18.85
C ASP A 871 -15.45 68.90 -19.45
N ARG A 872 -15.76 68.66 -20.72
CA ARG A 872 -17.06 68.93 -21.34
C ARG A 872 -17.69 67.63 -21.82
N LEU A 873 -18.77 67.21 -21.16
CA LEU A 873 -19.53 66.00 -21.46
C LEU A 873 -20.90 66.34 -22.04
N GLU A 874 -21.40 65.51 -22.95
CA GLU A 874 -22.74 65.66 -23.53
C GLU A 874 -23.57 64.39 -23.31
N PHE A 875 -24.86 64.52 -23.01
CA PHE A 875 -25.75 63.38 -22.78
C PHE A 875 -27.16 63.59 -23.29
N ARG A 876 -27.76 62.53 -23.82
CA ARG A 876 -29.12 62.52 -24.39
C ARG A 876 -30.16 62.31 -23.31
N VAL A 877 -31.13 63.22 -23.18
CA VAL A 877 -32.24 63.08 -22.22
C VAL A 877 -33.40 62.29 -22.82
N LYS A 878 -34.08 61.51 -21.97
CA LYS A 878 -35.29 60.75 -22.34
C LYS A 878 -36.35 61.66 -22.98
N LYS A 879 -36.83 61.27 -24.16
CA LYS A 879 -37.92 61.96 -24.88
C LYS A 879 -39.24 61.75 -24.15
N GLU A 880 -39.74 62.79 -23.48
CA GLU A 880 -41.05 62.80 -22.80
C GLU A 880 -41.99 63.85 -23.41
N GLY A 881 -43.02 63.39 -24.13
CA GLY A 881 -44.00 64.23 -24.82
C GLY A 881 -43.53 64.85 -26.14
N TRP A 882 -44.41 65.63 -26.77
CA TRP A 882 -44.09 66.47 -27.92
C TRP A 882 -43.11 67.57 -27.49
N GLY A 883 -41.84 67.47 -27.94
CA GLY A 883 -40.76 68.42 -27.62
C GLY A 883 -39.78 68.00 -26.51
N GLY A 884 -39.90 66.79 -25.95
CA GLY A 884 -39.12 66.39 -24.76
C GLY A 884 -37.70 65.85 -24.97
N GLY A 885 -37.23 65.65 -26.21
CA GLY A 885 -35.93 65.01 -26.51
C GLY A 885 -34.82 66.01 -26.87
N GLY A 886 -33.57 65.66 -26.59
CA GLY A 886 -32.39 66.41 -27.01
C GLY A 886 -31.15 66.16 -26.14
N THR A 887 -30.06 66.87 -26.44
CA THR A 887 -28.80 66.79 -25.69
C THR A 887 -28.75 67.82 -24.55
N ARG A 888 -27.98 67.51 -23.51
CA ARG A 888 -27.57 68.40 -22.41
C ARG A 888 -26.05 68.34 -22.27
N VAL A 889 -25.45 69.44 -21.82
CA VAL A 889 -24.00 69.56 -21.64
C VAL A 889 -23.69 69.66 -20.14
N VAL A 890 -22.64 68.99 -19.69
CA VAL A 890 -22.05 69.16 -18.36
C VAL A 890 -20.62 69.67 -18.54
N VAL A 891 -20.28 70.77 -17.88
CA VAL A 891 -18.96 71.41 -17.97
C VAL A 891 -18.33 71.42 -16.57
N PHE A 892 -17.19 70.77 -16.43
CA PHE A 892 -16.42 70.71 -15.21
C PHE A 892 -15.37 71.82 -15.21
N GLN A 893 -15.30 72.57 -14.11
CA GLN A 893 -14.40 73.70 -13.93
C GLN A 893 -13.70 73.61 -12.57
N ARG A 894 -12.58 74.33 -12.45
CA ARG A 894 -11.80 74.40 -11.22
C ARG A 894 -12.54 75.24 -10.17
N GLY A 895 -12.88 74.62 -9.06
CA GLY A 895 -13.61 75.21 -7.93
C GLY A 895 -12.75 75.34 -6.67
N GLN A 896 -13.41 75.54 -5.52
CA GLN A 896 -12.80 75.52 -4.20
C GLN A 896 -13.36 74.34 -3.39
N GLY A 897 -12.49 73.54 -2.77
CA GLY A 897 -12.87 72.41 -1.91
C GLY A 897 -13.15 71.08 -2.64
N ASP A 898 -13.28 70.00 -1.84
CA ASP A 898 -13.41 68.60 -2.28
C ASP A 898 -14.87 68.16 -2.56
N LEU A 899 -15.83 69.09 -2.49
CA LEU A 899 -17.25 68.88 -2.81
C LEU A 899 -17.60 69.65 -4.08
N ALA A 900 -18.40 69.03 -4.93
CA ALA A 900 -18.80 69.60 -6.21
C ALA A 900 -19.92 70.66 -6.04
N GLU A 901 -19.66 71.91 -6.41
CA GLU A 901 -20.71 72.94 -6.53
C GLU A 901 -21.41 72.80 -7.89
N ILE A 902 -22.74 72.70 -7.87
CA ILE A 902 -23.55 72.47 -9.07
C ILE A 902 -24.32 73.74 -9.45
N LYS A 903 -24.09 74.28 -10.65
CA LYS A 903 -24.68 75.53 -11.16
C LYS A 903 -25.39 75.28 -12.51
N PRO A 904 -26.71 74.99 -12.51
CA PRO A 904 -27.48 74.75 -13.73
C PRO A 904 -27.81 76.06 -14.47
N ALA A 905 -27.55 76.09 -15.78
CA ALA A 905 -27.83 77.23 -16.66
C ALA A 905 -28.41 76.75 -18.01
N GLY A 906 -29.74 76.81 -18.16
CA GLY A 906 -30.43 76.45 -19.41
C GLY A 906 -30.25 74.99 -19.80
N LYS A 907 -29.48 74.72 -20.87
CA LYS A 907 -29.13 73.35 -21.34
C LYS A 907 -27.79 72.84 -20.80
N THR A 908 -27.09 73.64 -20.00
CA THR A 908 -25.74 73.35 -19.50
C THR A 908 -25.73 73.25 -17.98
N LEU A 909 -24.98 72.30 -17.44
CA LEU A 909 -24.68 72.17 -16.02
C LEU A 909 -23.21 72.47 -15.77
N THR A 910 -22.90 73.55 -15.08
CA THR A 910 -21.51 73.81 -14.66
C THR A 910 -21.27 73.16 -13.30
N ILE A 911 -20.21 72.38 -13.18
CA ILE A 911 -19.78 71.72 -11.94
C ILE A 911 -18.40 72.23 -11.57
N ASN A 912 -18.29 72.92 -10.43
CA ASN A 912 -17.01 73.40 -9.91
C ASN A 912 -16.51 72.42 -8.85
N VAL A 913 -15.27 71.96 -8.97
CA VAL A 913 -14.61 71.10 -7.96
C VAL A 913 -13.13 71.48 -7.84
N GLY A 914 -12.57 71.46 -6.63
CA GLY A 914 -11.14 71.70 -6.41
C GLY A 914 -10.27 70.60 -7.02
N ASP A 915 -8.96 70.84 -7.14
CA ASP A 915 -8.03 69.89 -7.77
C ASP A 915 -7.82 68.63 -6.92
N GLY A 916 -7.77 67.47 -7.59
CA GLY A 916 -7.41 66.21 -6.94
C GLY A 916 -5.91 65.96 -6.87
N LEU A 917 -5.55 64.73 -6.49
CA LEU A 917 -4.19 64.25 -6.69
C LEU A 917 -3.93 64.07 -8.20
N PRO A 918 -2.70 64.34 -8.69
CA PRO A 918 -2.35 64.25 -10.12
C PRO A 918 -2.77 62.93 -10.75
N LYS A 919 -3.16 62.97 -12.03
CA LYS A 919 -3.64 61.79 -12.79
C LYS A 919 -2.62 60.64 -12.86
N THR A 920 -1.33 60.96 -12.72
CA THR A 920 -0.20 60.04 -12.71
C THR A 920 0.10 59.44 -11.32
N SER A 921 -0.71 59.73 -10.30
CA SER A 921 -0.47 59.30 -8.91
C SER A 921 -0.70 57.79 -8.70
N SER A 922 0.34 56.99 -8.88
CA SER A 922 0.32 55.53 -8.64
C SER A 922 0.39 55.18 -7.15
N GLU A 923 1.17 55.91 -6.34
CA GLU A 923 1.33 55.64 -4.90
C GLU A 923 0.73 56.74 -3.99
N CYS A 924 0.65 56.44 -2.69
CA CYS A 924 0.47 57.44 -1.63
C CYS A 924 1.48 57.11 -0.53
N GLN A 925 2.57 57.86 -0.46
CA GLN A 925 3.39 57.87 0.75
C GLN A 925 2.61 58.56 1.88
N GLU A 926 2.88 58.11 3.10
CA GLU A 926 2.48 58.70 4.39
C GLU A 926 0.97 58.92 4.70
N GLN A 927 0.38 57.92 5.35
CA GLN A 927 -0.40 58.16 6.57
C GLN A 927 0.05 57.24 7.71
N LYS A 928 1.10 57.66 8.42
CA LYS A 928 1.35 57.30 9.82
C LYS A 928 1.31 58.58 10.65
N LYS A 929 0.14 58.95 11.18
CA LYS A 929 -0.12 59.78 12.39
C LYS A 929 -1.51 60.44 12.32
N SER A 930 -2.51 59.80 12.94
CA SER A 930 -3.62 60.42 13.72
C SER A 930 -4.79 59.43 13.82
N HIS A 931 -4.70 58.48 14.75
CA HIS A 931 -5.91 57.86 15.27
C HIS A 931 -6.44 58.73 16.40
N THR A 932 -7.45 59.55 16.07
CA THR A 932 -8.39 60.09 17.06
C THR A 932 -9.57 59.12 17.12
N GLU A 933 -10.09 58.88 18.31
CA GLU A 933 -11.09 57.84 18.57
C GLU A 933 -12.43 58.11 17.87
N TRP A 934 -13.00 57.06 17.29
CA TRP A 934 -14.46 56.93 17.16
C TRP A 934 -14.86 55.56 17.71
N VAL A 935 -15.57 55.59 18.83
CA VAL A 935 -16.01 54.42 19.58
C VAL A 935 -17.12 53.71 18.82
N PHE A 936 -16.95 52.41 18.56
CA PHE A 936 -18.07 51.49 18.41
C PHE A 936 -17.81 50.22 19.21
N THR A 937 -18.74 49.92 20.12
CA THR A 937 -18.60 48.92 21.17
C THR A 937 -18.95 47.52 20.66
N THR A 938 -17.99 46.61 20.63
CA THR A 938 -18.26 45.16 20.60
C THR A 938 -17.33 44.44 21.56
N TYR A 939 -17.91 43.80 22.57
CA TYR A 939 -17.19 43.02 23.58
C TYR A 939 -16.45 41.84 22.95
N THR A 940 -15.15 41.69 23.21
CA THR A 940 -14.49 40.38 23.18
C THR A 940 -13.35 40.35 24.20
N ILE A 941 -13.19 39.20 24.84
CA ILE A 941 -12.43 39.03 26.10
C ILE A 941 -10.92 39.09 25.89
N SER A 942 -10.22 39.68 26.85
CA SER A 942 -8.76 39.81 26.89
C SER A 942 -8.05 38.47 27.13
N LEU A 943 -7.06 38.14 26.30
CA LEU A 943 -5.99 37.21 26.61
C LEU A 943 -4.65 37.88 26.31
N SER A 944 -3.87 38.10 27.36
CA SER A 944 -2.55 38.73 27.34
C SER A 944 -1.50 37.77 26.77
N LEU A 945 -0.76 38.19 25.74
CA LEU A 945 0.43 37.51 25.25
C LEU A 945 1.65 38.41 25.41
N ILE A 946 2.73 37.81 25.92
CA ILE A 946 3.97 38.47 26.35
C ILE A 946 4.82 38.86 25.13
N SER A 947 5.49 40.01 25.23
CA SER A 947 6.41 40.52 24.21
C SER A 947 7.68 39.68 24.07
N LEU A 948 8.05 39.33 22.84
CA LEU A 948 9.42 38.93 22.49
C LEU A 948 9.97 39.88 21.42
N SER A 949 11.18 40.38 21.67
CA SER A 949 11.85 41.40 20.88
C SER A 949 12.41 40.85 19.55
N HIS A 950 12.60 41.73 18.57
CA HIS A 950 13.34 41.46 17.34
C HIS A 950 14.45 42.51 17.18
N PRO A 951 15.68 42.11 16.79
CA PRO A 951 16.74 43.04 16.38
C PRO A 951 16.49 43.60 14.95
N PRO A 952 17.11 44.73 14.58
CA PRO A 952 16.78 45.48 13.35
C PRO A 952 17.48 44.93 12.08
N PRO A 953 16.98 45.28 10.88
CA PRO A 953 17.56 44.87 9.61
C PRO A 953 18.71 45.80 9.17
N LEU A 954 19.69 45.24 8.44
CA LEU A 954 20.74 46.03 7.78
C LEU A 954 20.64 46.01 6.26
N SER A 955 20.84 47.19 5.68
CA SER A 955 20.62 47.54 4.27
C SER A 955 21.80 47.21 3.35
N ARG A 956 21.49 46.87 2.10
CA ARG A 956 22.46 46.66 1.01
C ARG A 956 22.77 47.99 0.29
N MET A 957 24.00 48.49 0.37
CA MET A 957 24.53 49.52 -0.55
C MET A 957 25.99 49.25 -0.93
N GLN A 958 26.35 49.62 -2.16
CA GLN A 958 27.69 49.44 -2.75
C GLN A 958 28.60 50.65 -2.49
N ARG A 959 29.94 50.46 -2.42
CA ARG A 959 30.92 51.22 -3.25
C ARG A 959 32.36 50.70 -3.19
N LYS A 960 33.16 51.15 -4.17
CA LYS A 960 34.52 50.72 -4.58
C LYS A 960 35.66 51.44 -3.82
N ARG A 961 36.85 50.81 -3.72
CA ARG A 961 38.22 51.33 -4.09
C ARG A 961 39.33 50.32 -3.69
N SER A 962 40.16 49.80 -4.63
CA SER A 962 41.48 50.25 -5.15
C SER A 962 42.70 49.81 -4.28
N ILE A 963 43.53 48.82 -4.66
CA ILE A 963 44.68 48.78 -5.63
C ILE A 963 46.06 48.86 -4.93
N SER A 964 47.00 48.02 -5.42
CA SER A 964 48.48 47.95 -5.22
C SER A 964 48.98 46.85 -4.24
N SER A 965 50.07 46.10 -4.49
CA SER A 965 50.94 45.95 -5.69
C SER A 965 51.94 44.81 -5.51
N GLN A 966 52.18 43.98 -6.54
CA GLN A 966 53.50 43.57 -7.09
C GLN A 966 53.35 42.44 -8.15
N ARG A 967 54.31 42.36 -9.10
CA ARG A 967 54.35 41.41 -10.25
C ARG A 967 55.81 41.20 -10.73
N PRO A 968 56.11 40.29 -11.70
CA PRO A 968 57.22 39.32 -11.64
C PRO A 968 58.40 39.67 -12.58
N PRO A 969 59.37 38.75 -12.81
CA PRO A 969 59.35 37.86 -14.00
C PRO A 969 60.14 36.51 -13.80
N PRO A 970 60.52 35.71 -14.84
CA PRO A 970 59.94 35.41 -16.16
C PRO A 970 59.70 33.88 -16.40
N ALA A 971 59.25 33.49 -17.60
CA ALA A 971 59.28 32.11 -18.14
C ALA A 971 60.36 32.01 -19.26
N PRO A 972 60.91 30.81 -19.61
CA PRO A 972 60.18 29.71 -20.29
C PRO A 972 60.45 28.34 -19.62
N SER A 973 60.30 27.11 -20.17
CA SER A 973 60.03 26.60 -21.54
C SER A 973 59.36 25.20 -21.55
N SER A 974 59.13 24.65 -22.76
CA SER A 974 58.95 23.23 -23.17
C SER A 974 58.27 22.17 -22.25
N ARG A 975 57.29 21.45 -22.83
CA ARG A 975 56.70 20.21 -22.28
C ARG A 975 57.75 19.08 -22.12
N PRO A 976 57.77 18.37 -20.98
CA PRO A 976 58.07 16.94 -20.91
C PRO A 976 56.81 16.11 -21.25
N LYS A 977 57.01 14.87 -21.71
CA LYS A 977 55.93 13.94 -22.09
C LYS A 977 55.12 13.50 -20.87
N ALA A 978 53.83 13.25 -21.06
CA ALA A 978 53.01 12.56 -20.05
C ALA A 978 53.58 11.15 -19.79
N GLN A 979 53.77 10.79 -18.52
CA GLN A 979 53.96 9.40 -18.13
C GLN A 979 52.66 8.62 -18.36
N PRO A 980 52.72 7.34 -18.76
CA PRO A 980 51.52 6.54 -19.00
C PRO A 980 50.71 6.38 -17.71
N ARG A 981 49.38 6.53 -17.82
CA ARG A 981 48.47 6.20 -16.72
C ARG A 981 48.61 4.71 -16.40
N PRO A 982 48.70 4.30 -15.12
CA PRO A 982 48.65 2.89 -14.77
C PRO A 982 47.29 2.29 -15.17
N THR A 983 47.33 1.28 -16.03
CA THR A 983 46.19 0.44 -16.43
C THR A 983 46.07 -0.75 -15.47
N GLY A 984 45.71 -0.45 -14.22
CA GLY A 984 45.35 -1.45 -13.20
C GLY A 984 43.85 -1.40 -12.90
N PRO A 985 43.28 -2.49 -12.33
CA PRO A 985 41.94 -2.46 -11.79
C PRO A 985 41.85 -1.42 -10.67
N ARG A 986 40.68 -0.78 -10.50
CA ARG A 986 40.44 0.18 -9.42
C ARG A 986 39.20 -0.21 -8.64
N CYS A 987 39.13 0.31 -7.42
CA CYS A 987 37.95 0.19 -6.59
C CYS A 987 37.51 1.58 -6.10
N ARG A 988 36.21 1.76 -5.94
CA ARG A 988 35.57 2.91 -5.31
C ARG A 988 35.14 2.53 -3.89
N ALA A 989 35.47 3.35 -2.91
CA ALA A 989 35.05 3.14 -1.52
C ALA A 989 33.54 3.31 -1.35
N LEU A 990 32.85 2.28 -0.85
CA LEU A 990 31.43 2.30 -0.50
C LEU A 990 31.19 2.84 0.93
N TYR A 991 32.18 2.66 1.80
CA TYR A 991 32.17 3.13 3.19
C TYR A 991 33.53 3.74 3.53
N GLN A 992 33.55 4.66 4.50
CA GLN A 992 34.79 5.19 5.07
C GLN A 992 35.53 4.08 5.84
N TYR A 993 36.86 4.03 5.70
CA TYR A 993 37.72 3.13 6.46
C TYR A 993 38.90 3.89 7.06
N ALA A 994 39.07 3.76 8.38
CA ALA A 994 40.22 4.28 9.11
C ALA A 994 41.12 3.10 9.50
N GLY A 995 42.35 3.09 8.99
CA GLY A 995 43.31 2.02 9.23
C GLY A 995 43.71 1.96 10.70
N GLN A 996 43.72 0.75 11.26
CA GLN A 996 44.02 0.49 12.68
C GLN A 996 45.52 0.24 12.90
N ASP A 997 46.19 -0.35 11.91
CA ASP A 997 47.63 -0.65 11.92
C ASP A 997 48.41 0.14 10.84
N THR A 998 49.75 0.13 10.93
CA THR A 998 50.63 0.99 10.12
C THR A 998 50.79 0.55 8.66
N ASP A 999 50.34 -0.65 8.32
CA ASP A 999 50.27 -1.21 6.96
C ASP A 999 48.85 -1.12 6.35
N GLU A 1000 47.88 -0.54 7.05
CA GLU A 1000 46.52 -0.34 6.55
C GLU A 1000 46.31 1.01 5.82
N LEU A 1001 45.44 1.00 4.81
CA LEU A 1001 45.13 2.15 3.95
C LEU A 1001 43.83 2.82 4.40
N SER A 1002 43.90 4.08 4.85
CA SER A 1002 42.72 4.87 5.22
C SER A 1002 42.16 5.66 4.03
N PHE A 1003 40.82 5.74 3.92
CA PHE A 1003 40.10 6.42 2.84
C PHE A 1003 38.66 6.78 3.22
N ASP A 1004 38.09 7.77 2.53
CA ASP A 1004 36.72 8.24 2.71
C ASP A 1004 35.76 7.65 1.65
N THR A 1005 34.46 7.81 1.87
CA THR A 1005 33.43 7.27 0.95
C THR A 1005 33.47 7.98 -0.42
N ASN A 1006 33.45 7.19 -1.49
CA ASN A 1006 33.68 7.55 -2.90
C ASN A 1006 35.14 7.78 -3.34
N ASP A 1007 36.14 7.60 -2.46
CA ASP A 1007 37.53 7.61 -2.89
C ASP A 1007 37.84 6.47 -3.88
N ILE A 1008 38.77 6.72 -4.80
CA ILE A 1008 39.20 5.75 -5.82
C ILE A 1008 40.60 5.23 -5.46
N ILE A 1009 40.69 3.92 -5.25
CA ILE A 1009 41.89 3.19 -4.85
C ILE A 1009 42.38 2.36 -6.05
N ASP A 1010 43.66 2.43 -6.39
CA ASP A 1010 44.27 1.52 -7.37
C ASP A 1010 44.49 0.15 -6.71
N LEU A 1011 43.88 -0.92 -7.23
CA LEU A 1011 43.95 -2.26 -6.68
C LEU A 1011 45.23 -2.97 -7.15
N LEU A 1012 46.02 -3.49 -6.20
CA LEU A 1012 47.31 -4.14 -6.47
C LEU A 1012 47.24 -5.66 -6.32
N ASN A 1013 46.54 -6.17 -5.30
CA ASN A 1013 46.33 -7.60 -5.09
C ASN A 1013 45.04 -7.89 -4.32
N GLU A 1014 44.41 -9.03 -4.62
CA GLU A 1014 43.22 -9.55 -3.92
C GLU A 1014 43.61 -10.79 -3.12
N ASP A 1015 43.48 -10.73 -1.80
CA ASP A 1015 43.71 -11.88 -0.93
C ASP A 1015 42.40 -12.62 -0.61
N ALA A 1016 42.47 -13.94 -0.52
CA ALA A 1016 41.32 -14.80 -0.20
C ALA A 1016 40.80 -14.63 1.24
N SER A 1017 41.58 -14.02 2.13
CA SER A 1017 41.16 -13.59 3.47
C SER A 1017 40.16 -12.42 3.48
N GLY A 1018 39.98 -11.74 2.36
CA GLY A 1018 39.12 -10.54 2.24
C GLY A 1018 39.84 -9.22 2.51
N TRP A 1019 41.13 -9.24 2.83
CA TRP A 1019 41.97 -8.03 2.93
C TRP A 1019 42.74 -7.81 1.64
N TRP A 1020 42.38 -6.76 0.90
CA TRP A 1020 43.00 -6.44 -0.39
C TRP A 1020 44.13 -5.44 -0.20
N ARG A 1021 45.11 -5.47 -1.10
CA ARG A 1021 46.22 -4.51 -1.11
C ARG A 1021 46.01 -3.52 -2.25
N GLY A 1022 46.17 -2.24 -1.97
CA GLY A 1022 46.06 -1.20 -3.00
C GLY A 1022 46.77 0.09 -2.63
N ARG A 1023 46.64 1.07 -3.52
CA ARG A 1023 47.34 2.35 -3.45
C ARG A 1023 46.35 3.51 -3.50
N PHE A 1024 46.46 4.42 -2.53
CA PHE A 1024 45.66 5.64 -2.47
C PHE A 1024 46.54 6.82 -2.03
N CYS A 1025 46.40 7.99 -2.67
CA CYS A 1025 47.19 9.19 -2.43
C CYS A 1025 48.72 8.98 -2.33
N GLY A 1026 49.27 7.99 -3.06
CA GLY A 1026 50.70 7.65 -3.04
C GLY A 1026 51.17 6.76 -1.90
N LYS A 1027 50.28 6.33 -0.99
CA LYS A 1027 50.54 5.30 0.02
C LYS A 1027 50.02 3.95 -0.47
N GLU A 1028 50.69 2.87 -0.08
CA GLU A 1028 50.19 1.50 -0.24
C GLU A 1028 49.83 0.92 1.12
N GLY A 1029 48.78 0.10 1.16
CA GLY A 1029 48.38 -0.62 2.37
C GLY A 1029 47.28 -1.64 2.10
N LEU A 1030 46.93 -2.38 3.16
CA LEU A 1030 45.81 -3.31 3.22
C LEU A 1030 44.49 -2.59 3.53
N PHE A 1031 43.39 -3.10 3.00
CA PHE A 1031 42.04 -2.64 3.33
C PHE A 1031 40.99 -3.74 3.13
N PRO A 1032 39.80 -3.63 3.77
CA PRO A 1032 38.75 -4.64 3.60
C PRO A 1032 38.12 -4.59 2.20
N GLY A 1033 38.18 -5.70 1.45
CA GLY A 1033 37.62 -5.79 0.10
C GLY A 1033 36.10 -5.62 0.04
N ASN A 1034 35.40 -5.86 1.15
CA ASN A 1034 33.96 -5.63 1.31
C ASN A 1034 33.58 -4.16 1.56
N TYR A 1035 34.56 -3.25 1.74
CA TYR A 1035 34.31 -1.81 1.90
C TYR A 1035 34.37 -1.04 0.57
N VAL A 1036 34.65 -1.74 -0.54
CA VAL A 1036 34.85 -1.14 -1.87
C VAL A 1036 34.11 -1.90 -2.96
N GLU A 1037 33.89 -1.25 -4.10
CA GLU A 1037 33.32 -1.83 -5.33
C GLU A 1037 34.32 -1.65 -6.48
N LYS A 1038 34.55 -2.68 -7.30
CA LYS A 1038 35.46 -2.58 -8.47
C LYS A 1038 34.83 -1.72 -9.58
N ILE A 1039 35.65 -0.92 -10.27
CA ILE A 1039 35.25 -0.01 -11.37
C ILE A 1039 36.11 -0.16 -12.63
#